data_AF-I4B270-F1
#
_entry.id   AF-I4B270-F1
#
_cell.length_a   1.000
_cell.length_b   1.000
_cell.length_c   1.000
_cell.angle_alpha   90.00
_cell.angle_beta   90.00
_cell.angle_gamma   90.00
#
_symmetry.space_group_name_H-M   'P 1'
#
loop_
_entity.id
_entity.type
_entity.pdbx_description
1 polymer ?
#
loop_
_entity_poly.entity_id
_entity_poly.type
_entity_poly.pdbx_seq_one_letter_code
_entity_poly.pdbx_strand_id
1 'polypeptide(L)'
;MLQRGGVGETMKKHDRQQTICTALLCILFVAKCAGPKSDFYRMYDAEPHAPSFNTTQIKNMEVMGPKIVDGGVSFTLYSERATRVHLLIFEDPESKYPVQEFQMSRFGNVWSVFVNGVGHGTYYGYRAWGPNFDYHPSWYPGTLYGFKSDFDNQGNRFNPNKLLLDPYAKAVHRKHDWTKGMAASGPYRHEDTTAAAGKGIVLRDNNYSWSGDEQSYWSRKQSTANRRARNSIIFYEVHPKGISAASLPGIPGLANDYRARFPGTFRGTGELAPYLADLGITAVEFLPVHEAGGDGGYWKYWTLNFFAPEFTYAYRPEKGSQVNEFRQMVEQFHKYNIEVIIDVVYNHTGEGGLWREKVPLIEGNVPTNPNDPSNFWGYDPAETATILSYRGIDNYSYYALTGPNKEFYYDHTGTGNMVRTGSPPVRRMVIDSLRYWVEQMHIDGFRFDLSEVLEKKDGQATNNWNGYSYWKEWGADSTSGIAATRKNMSASMWIVNDPVLQRYDTRLIAEPWSIGGYRFGDHPKAYCYGADGQHYAGYETGCASQDTTYTTGYAWYEWSDLFKRVSRRIINNDDYRFNGDSPVDFGGALTGSAAKFNESFDGRQPYHNINKITAHDGFTMYDLLSYNQKRNGIGPLNPLGTDPYSGDDGSNYSRDWGFNENLKRQNFRNLITLLMVANGTPMLLGGDEWMRTQFGNNNAYSTGSDNQYNWYRWGVWVSDPYAYRMYDFTRKMIRFRKDNLWAFAKTTYPGMNDLSWHDIGASPNNCDASLAGTAAWGGTDKVIALCYKNPPTGKTEIYIAFNLGGTTTHNINLPTGTWNVVVDTQYYFEGFHANLSGNYCANSSDSTFNPAAPKCNASTVTGTYSLPPRSVLILQKQ
;
A
#
# COMPACT_ATOMS: atom_id res chain seq x y z
N MET A 1 -32.31 45.89 -42.11
CA MET A 1 -33.06 47.02 -42.70
C MET A 1 -33.72 47.78 -41.55
N LEU A 2 -33.36 49.08 -41.40
CA LEU A 2 -34.19 50.26 -41.07
C LEU A 2 -35.34 50.10 -40.02
N GLN A 3 -35.61 50.98 -39.06
CA GLN A 3 -35.08 52.29 -38.65
C GLN A 3 -35.77 52.71 -37.33
N ARG A 4 -35.20 53.74 -36.71
CA ARG A 4 -35.57 54.51 -35.50
C ARG A 4 -37.01 55.05 -35.43
N GLY A 5 -37.43 55.43 -34.21
CA GLY A 5 -38.20 56.67 -34.00
C GLY A 5 -39.16 56.63 -32.80
N GLY A 6 -38.89 57.44 -31.77
CA GLY A 6 -39.83 57.68 -30.66
C GLY A 6 -40.57 59.02 -30.78
N VAL A 7 -41.24 59.37 -29.67
CA VAL A 7 -41.77 60.69 -29.20
C VAL A 7 -43.30 60.85 -29.19
N GLY A 8 -43.82 61.30 -28.02
CA GLY A 8 -45.07 62.06 -27.82
C GLY A 8 -46.08 61.37 -26.87
N GLU A 9 -46.12 61.65 -25.55
CA GLU A 9 -46.94 62.70 -24.88
C GLU A 9 -48.41 62.75 -25.39
N THR A 10 -49.50 62.70 -24.60
CA THR A 10 -49.77 63.25 -23.26
C THR A 10 -51.15 62.78 -22.72
N MET A 11 -51.18 62.46 -21.41
CA MET A 11 -52.10 62.96 -20.35
C MET A 11 -53.65 62.85 -20.36
N LYS A 12 -54.13 62.52 -19.13
CA LYS A 12 -55.43 62.79 -18.43
C LYS A 12 -56.48 61.66 -18.52
N LYS A 13 -57.12 61.19 -17.43
CA LYS A 13 -57.22 61.66 -16.03
C LYS A 13 -57.92 60.60 -15.16
N HIS A 14 -57.56 60.57 -13.86
CA HIS A 14 -58.40 60.30 -12.67
C HIS A 14 -59.03 58.90 -12.47
N ASP A 15 -59.12 58.30 -11.28
CA ASP A 15 -58.67 58.60 -9.92
C ASP A 15 -59.05 57.40 -9.03
N ARG A 16 -58.44 57.33 -7.84
CA ARG A 16 -58.79 56.59 -6.61
C ARG A 16 -58.19 55.20 -6.30
N GLN A 17 -57.53 55.22 -5.13
CA GLN A 17 -57.07 54.16 -4.23
C GLN A 17 -55.63 53.62 -4.39
N GLN A 18 -54.68 54.54 -4.18
CA GLN A 18 -53.38 54.26 -3.56
C GLN A 18 -53.24 55.11 -2.30
N THR A 19 -53.81 54.67 -1.18
CA THR A 19 -53.47 55.20 0.17
C THR A 19 -53.90 54.17 1.21
N ILE A 20 -53.06 53.17 1.46
CA ILE A 20 -52.91 52.32 2.67
C ILE A 20 -51.92 51.22 2.24
N CYS A 21 -50.63 51.44 2.47
CA CYS A 21 -49.59 50.40 2.65
C CYS A 21 -48.20 51.00 2.88
N THR A 22 -48.00 52.29 2.64
CA THR A 22 -46.69 52.97 2.79
C THR A 22 -46.54 53.75 4.11
N ALA A 23 -47.31 53.43 5.15
CA ALA A 23 -47.24 54.11 6.46
C ALA A 23 -46.96 53.17 7.65
N LEU A 24 -46.69 51.88 7.41
CA LEU A 24 -46.35 50.91 8.47
C LEU A 24 -44.89 50.41 8.43
N LEU A 25 -44.08 50.84 7.46
CA LEU A 25 -42.68 50.39 7.32
C LEU A 25 -41.61 51.36 7.86
N CYS A 26 -41.98 52.57 8.32
CA CYS A 26 -40.99 53.59 8.75
C CYS A 26 -41.06 53.99 10.25
N ILE A 27 -41.91 53.37 11.08
CA ILE A 27 -42.04 53.72 12.51
C ILE A 27 -41.40 52.69 13.46
N LEU A 28 -40.72 51.65 12.94
CA LEU A 28 -39.99 50.68 13.78
C LEU A 28 -38.48 50.96 13.94
N PHE A 29 -37.98 52.10 13.45
CA PHE A 29 -36.53 52.41 13.44
C PHE A 29 -36.05 53.51 14.39
N VAL A 30 -36.90 54.10 15.24
CA VAL A 30 -36.45 55.15 16.18
C VAL A 30 -37.15 55.03 17.54
N ALA A 31 -36.84 53.97 18.30
CA ALA A 31 -36.97 53.94 19.76
C ALA A 31 -36.38 52.65 20.34
N LYS A 32 -35.07 52.66 20.65
CA LYS A 32 -34.46 51.89 21.75
C LYS A 32 -32.96 52.21 21.84
N CYS A 33 -32.66 53.33 22.50
CA CYS A 33 -31.41 53.45 23.25
C CYS A 33 -31.63 52.77 24.61
N ALA A 34 -30.65 51.96 25.04
CA ALA A 34 -30.49 51.23 26.30
C ALA A 34 -31.04 49.77 26.38
N GLY A 35 -30.15 48.78 26.16
CA GLY A 35 -30.36 47.33 26.40
C GLY A 35 -29.47 46.44 25.51
N PRO A 36 -29.01 45.25 25.93
CA PRO A 36 -27.70 44.69 25.57
C PRO A 36 -27.58 44.21 24.12
N LYS A 37 -26.35 44.22 23.61
CA LYS A 37 -25.93 43.69 22.31
C LYS A 37 -26.31 42.21 22.16
N SER A 38 -27.32 41.88 21.36
CA SER A 38 -27.51 40.57 20.75
C SER A 38 -28.49 40.65 19.59
N ASP A 39 -28.31 39.76 18.61
CA ASP A 39 -29.24 39.44 17.52
C ASP A 39 -29.05 40.20 16.19
N PHE A 40 -27.81 40.15 15.68
CA PHE A 40 -27.68 39.73 14.28
C PHE A 40 -27.79 38.20 14.27
N TYR A 41 -28.65 37.62 13.44
CA TYR A 41 -28.74 36.16 13.25
C TYR A 41 -27.33 35.59 12.99
N ARG A 42 -26.71 34.97 14.00
CA ARG A 42 -25.52 34.15 13.81
C ARG A 42 -25.98 32.91 13.06
N MET A 43 -25.73 32.85 11.74
CA MET A 43 -25.99 31.63 10.95
C MET A 43 -25.22 30.41 11.49
N TYR A 44 -24.14 30.65 12.22
CA TYR A 44 -23.30 29.62 12.82
C TYR A 44 -23.14 29.91 14.32
N ASP A 45 -23.66 29.02 15.15
CA ASP A 45 -23.40 29.00 16.59
C ASP A 45 -22.33 27.94 16.89
N ALA A 46 -21.46 28.18 17.87
CA ALA A 46 -20.34 27.29 18.16
C ALA A 46 -20.10 27.10 19.65
N GLU A 47 -19.87 25.86 20.04
CA GLU A 47 -19.65 25.42 21.42
C GLU A 47 -18.27 24.75 21.56
N PRO A 48 -17.69 24.70 22.77
CA PRO A 48 -16.38 24.06 23.00
C PRO A 48 -16.30 22.60 22.54
N HIS A 49 -17.41 21.85 22.61
CA HIS A 49 -17.53 20.50 22.09
C HIS A 49 -19.01 20.15 21.87
N ALA A 50 -19.27 19.07 21.13
CA ALA A 50 -20.63 18.62 20.90
C ALA A 50 -21.29 18.09 22.19
N PRO A 51 -22.60 18.32 22.41
CA PRO A 51 -23.31 17.78 23.57
C PRO A 51 -23.27 16.25 23.69
N SER A 52 -23.11 15.55 22.56
CA SER A 52 -23.04 14.08 22.49
C SER A 52 -21.71 13.49 22.96
N PHE A 53 -20.68 14.32 23.15
CA PHE A 53 -19.35 13.88 23.58
C PHE A 53 -19.00 14.51 24.93
N ASN A 54 -18.41 13.71 25.81
CA ASN A 54 -17.89 14.23 27.07
C ASN A 54 -16.40 14.62 26.95
N THR A 55 -15.93 15.44 27.88
CA THR A 55 -14.55 15.96 27.84
C THR A 55 -13.47 14.89 28.00
N THR A 56 -13.78 13.76 28.65
CA THR A 56 -12.84 12.64 28.81
C THR A 56 -12.62 11.93 27.47
N GLN A 57 -13.68 11.69 26.70
CA GLN A 57 -13.58 11.09 25.36
C GLN A 57 -12.67 11.92 24.44
N ILE A 58 -12.83 13.25 24.48
CA ILE A 58 -12.01 14.18 23.70
C ILE A 58 -10.55 14.13 24.15
N LYS A 59 -10.28 14.20 25.46
CA LYS A 59 -8.92 14.14 26.02
C LYS A 59 -8.20 12.83 25.66
N ASN A 60 -8.93 11.73 25.58
CA ASN A 60 -8.41 10.41 25.27
C ASN A 60 -8.28 10.13 23.76
N MET A 61 -8.54 11.14 22.91
CA MET A 61 -8.55 11.00 21.44
C MET A 61 -9.53 9.92 20.96
N GLU A 62 -10.67 9.72 21.65
CA GLU A 62 -11.70 8.78 21.24
C GLU A 62 -12.56 9.32 20.09
N VAL A 63 -12.57 10.64 19.93
CA VAL A 63 -13.26 11.37 18.86
C VAL A 63 -12.23 12.28 18.20
N MET A 64 -11.84 11.94 16.97
CA MET A 64 -10.83 12.66 16.18
C MET A 64 -11.39 13.07 14.80
N GLY A 65 -10.89 14.19 14.26
CA GLY A 65 -11.34 14.76 13.00
C GLY A 65 -12.75 15.35 13.06
N PRO A 66 -13.38 15.62 11.90
CA PRO A 66 -14.75 16.08 11.82
C PRO A 66 -15.73 14.92 12.02
N LYS A 67 -16.69 15.09 12.92
CA LYS A 67 -17.78 14.15 13.18
C LYS A 67 -19.12 14.86 13.10
N ILE A 68 -19.95 14.46 12.14
CA ILE A 68 -21.34 14.91 12.05
C ILE A 68 -22.11 14.29 13.21
N VAL A 69 -22.76 15.14 14.00
CA VAL A 69 -23.63 14.78 15.13
C VAL A 69 -24.92 15.60 15.03
N ASP A 70 -25.87 15.39 15.94
CA ASP A 70 -27.15 16.11 15.90
C ASP A 70 -26.93 17.63 15.95
N GLY A 71 -27.46 18.33 14.94
CA GLY A 71 -27.41 19.79 14.83
C GLY A 71 -26.16 20.40 14.18
N GLY A 72 -25.07 19.63 13.99
CA GLY A 72 -23.83 20.21 13.46
C GLY A 72 -22.65 19.25 13.31
N VAL A 73 -21.43 19.80 13.35
CA VAL A 73 -20.18 19.04 13.21
C VAL A 73 -19.25 19.35 14.37
N SER A 74 -18.77 18.30 15.02
CA SER A 74 -17.69 18.36 16.02
C SER A 74 -16.35 18.23 15.30
N PHE A 75 -15.48 19.22 15.44
CA PHE A 75 -14.11 19.19 14.94
C PHE A 75 -13.17 18.94 16.11
N THR A 76 -12.21 18.03 15.93
CA THR A 76 -11.24 17.63 16.96
C THR A 76 -9.86 17.45 16.34
N LEU A 77 -8.85 18.05 16.96
CA LEU A 77 -7.48 18.08 16.45
C LEU A 77 -6.46 17.88 17.58
N TYR A 78 -5.51 16.96 17.41
CA TYR A 78 -4.42 16.80 18.36
C TYR A 78 -3.32 17.83 18.11
N SER A 79 -2.93 18.57 19.15
CA SER A 79 -1.70 19.35 19.21
C SER A 79 -1.35 19.64 20.67
N GLU A 80 -0.24 19.07 21.15
CA GLU A 80 0.25 19.32 22.51
C GLU A 80 1.02 20.64 22.60
N ARG A 81 1.60 21.11 21.48
CA ARG A 81 2.46 22.30 21.43
C ARG A 81 1.76 23.57 20.98
N ALA A 82 0.59 23.48 20.33
CA ALA A 82 -0.14 24.69 19.95
C ALA A 82 -0.50 25.54 21.18
N THR A 83 -0.42 26.85 21.02
CA THR A 83 -0.91 27.84 21.99
C THR A 83 -2.30 28.36 21.63
N ARG A 84 -2.68 28.22 20.34
CA ARG A 84 -3.99 28.60 19.82
C ARG A 84 -4.26 27.84 18.51
N VAL A 85 -5.49 27.38 18.32
CA VAL A 85 -5.95 26.77 17.08
C VAL A 85 -7.27 27.39 16.65
N HIS A 86 -7.36 27.74 15.37
CA HIS A 86 -8.58 28.21 14.74
C HIS A 86 -9.05 27.21 13.67
N LEU A 87 -10.35 26.93 13.67
CA LEU A 87 -11.06 26.25 12.59
C LEU A 87 -11.56 27.29 11.59
N LEU A 88 -11.31 27.07 10.29
CA LEU A 88 -11.77 27.93 9.20
C LEU A 88 -12.78 27.14 8.34
N ILE A 89 -13.94 27.74 8.08
CA ILE A 89 -15.01 27.17 7.26
C ILE A 89 -15.15 27.94 5.94
N PHE A 90 -15.37 27.22 4.84
CA PHE A 90 -15.46 27.79 3.50
C PHE A 90 -16.72 27.31 2.77
N GLU A 91 -17.40 28.24 2.07
CA GLU A 91 -18.41 27.92 1.06
C GLU A 91 -17.75 27.65 -0.30
N ASP A 92 -16.87 28.57 -0.72
CA ASP A 92 -15.99 28.44 -1.88
C ASP A 92 -14.59 27.97 -1.42
N PRO A 93 -14.16 26.75 -1.79
CA PRO A 93 -12.85 26.23 -1.43
C PRO A 93 -11.69 26.94 -2.16
N GLU A 94 -11.95 27.78 -3.17
CA GLU A 94 -10.92 28.58 -3.83
C GLU A 94 -10.77 29.98 -3.22
N SER A 95 -11.62 30.34 -2.26
CA SER A 95 -11.59 31.65 -1.61
C SER A 95 -10.36 31.84 -0.73
N LYS A 96 -9.79 33.06 -0.77
CA LYS A 96 -8.76 33.54 0.16
C LYS A 96 -9.32 33.81 1.56
N TYR A 97 -10.62 34.00 1.69
CA TYR A 97 -11.27 34.36 2.96
C TYR A 97 -12.22 33.24 3.39
N PRO A 98 -12.09 32.73 4.63
CA PRO A 98 -13.11 31.84 5.18
C PRO A 98 -14.42 32.60 5.38
N VAL A 99 -15.53 31.88 5.29
CA VAL A 99 -16.85 32.44 5.62
C VAL A 99 -16.98 32.65 7.12
N GLN A 100 -16.39 31.76 7.92
CA GLN A 100 -16.29 31.87 9.38
C GLN A 100 -14.98 31.29 9.91
N GLU A 101 -14.54 31.82 11.04
CA GLU A 101 -13.37 31.35 11.77
C GLU A 101 -13.74 31.18 13.26
N PHE A 102 -13.43 30.02 13.83
CA PHE A 102 -13.77 29.67 15.21
C PHE A 102 -12.51 29.33 15.99
N GLN A 103 -12.28 30.01 17.11
CA GLN A 103 -11.25 29.61 18.04
C GLN A 103 -11.65 28.31 18.73
N MET A 104 -10.77 27.31 18.71
CA MET A 104 -11.01 26.02 19.35
C MET A 104 -10.67 26.06 20.85
N SER A 105 -11.37 25.23 21.63
CA SER A 105 -11.12 25.02 23.06
C SER A 105 -10.17 23.86 23.29
N ARG A 106 -9.28 23.97 24.28
CA ARG A 106 -8.28 22.93 24.59
C ARG A 106 -8.74 22.01 25.72
N PHE A 107 -8.65 20.70 25.48
CA PHE A 107 -8.95 19.61 26.40
C PHE A 107 -7.74 18.66 26.48
N GLY A 108 -6.85 18.88 27.45
CA GLY A 108 -5.57 18.17 27.49
C GLY A 108 -4.68 18.58 26.30
N ASN A 109 -4.31 17.61 25.46
CA ASN A 109 -3.56 17.84 24.22
C ASN A 109 -4.45 17.86 22.96
N VAL A 110 -5.78 17.83 23.12
CA VAL A 110 -6.74 17.84 22.02
C VAL A 110 -7.50 19.16 22.00
N TRP A 111 -7.67 19.74 20.81
CA TRP A 111 -8.46 20.94 20.56
C TRP A 111 -9.82 20.52 19.99
N SER A 112 -10.90 21.15 20.45
CA SER A 112 -12.24 20.89 19.95
C SER A 112 -13.06 22.16 19.75
N VAL A 113 -13.97 22.10 18.78
CA VAL A 113 -15.09 23.02 18.61
C VAL A 113 -16.24 22.27 17.95
N PHE A 114 -17.46 22.52 18.39
CA PHE A 114 -18.68 22.08 17.72
C PHE A 114 -19.32 23.27 17.03
N VAL A 115 -19.68 23.12 15.76
CA VAL A 115 -20.30 24.18 14.95
C VAL A 115 -21.69 23.71 14.53
N ASN A 116 -22.72 24.44 14.96
CA ASN A 116 -24.10 24.23 14.57
C ASN A 116 -24.34 24.66 13.11
N GLY A 117 -25.23 23.94 12.41
CA GLY A 117 -25.70 24.30 11.08
C GLY A 117 -24.78 23.93 9.91
N VAL A 118 -23.56 23.43 10.18
CA VAL A 118 -22.68 22.83 9.15
C VAL A 118 -22.88 21.32 9.06
N GLY A 119 -22.44 20.69 7.97
CA GLY A 119 -22.70 19.27 7.75
C GLY A 119 -21.88 18.66 6.61
N HIS A 120 -22.43 17.60 6.00
CA HIS A 120 -21.80 16.92 4.88
C HIS A 120 -21.50 17.89 3.72
N GLY A 121 -20.28 17.83 3.18
CA GLY A 121 -19.82 18.68 2.07
C GLY A 121 -19.26 20.05 2.47
N THR A 122 -19.24 20.37 3.77
CA THR A 122 -18.58 21.58 4.28
C THR A 122 -17.07 21.50 4.07
N TYR A 123 -16.46 22.56 3.52
CA TYR A 123 -15.02 22.68 3.37
C TYR A 123 -14.41 23.34 4.60
N TYR A 124 -13.26 22.83 5.03
CA TYR A 124 -12.61 23.35 6.23
C TYR A 124 -11.07 23.18 6.20
N GLY A 125 -10.41 23.88 7.11
CA GLY A 125 -8.99 23.73 7.44
C GLY A 125 -8.66 24.44 8.74
N TYR A 126 -7.40 24.38 9.18
CA TYR A 126 -6.96 24.97 10.45
C TYR A 126 -5.86 26.02 10.29
N ARG A 127 -5.75 26.90 11.28
CA ARG A 127 -4.54 27.68 11.56
C ARG A 127 -4.10 27.44 12.99
N ALA A 128 -2.80 27.31 13.20
CA ALA A 128 -2.24 27.08 14.52
C ALA A 128 -1.08 28.04 14.83
N TRP A 129 -1.06 28.50 16.07
CA TRP A 129 0.03 29.26 16.68
C TRP A 129 0.70 28.39 17.73
N GLY A 130 1.96 28.70 18.01
CA GLY A 130 2.73 28.00 19.03
C GLY A 130 3.97 28.78 19.46
N PRO A 131 4.87 28.19 20.25
CA PRO A 131 5.92 28.94 20.95
C PRO A 131 6.86 29.76 20.05
N ASN A 132 7.07 29.33 18.80
CA ASN A 132 7.91 30.01 17.80
C ASN A 132 7.16 31.14 17.03
N PHE A 133 5.83 31.18 17.12
CA PHE A 133 4.97 32.20 16.51
C PHE A 133 3.73 32.42 17.38
N ASP A 134 3.80 33.41 18.27
CA ASP A 134 2.72 33.72 19.22
C ASP A 134 1.53 34.36 18.51
N TYR A 135 0.33 34.14 19.06
CA TYR A 135 -0.83 34.92 18.65
C TYR A 135 -0.66 36.38 19.06
N HIS A 136 -0.86 37.29 18.10
CA HIS A 136 -0.86 38.73 18.32
C HIS A 136 -2.17 39.33 17.80
N PRO A 137 -2.85 40.24 18.54
CA PRO A 137 -4.14 40.80 18.10
C PRO A 137 -4.11 41.54 16.76
N SER A 138 -2.96 42.10 16.38
CA SER A 138 -2.77 42.76 15.07
C SER A 138 -2.41 41.80 13.94
N TRP A 139 -2.27 40.50 14.22
CA TRP A 139 -2.00 39.51 13.18
C TRP A 139 -3.21 39.37 12.25
N TYR A 140 -2.92 39.32 10.96
CA TYR A 140 -3.82 38.85 9.91
C TYR A 140 -3.02 38.00 8.89
N PRO A 141 -3.67 37.14 8.10
CA PRO A 141 -2.97 36.31 7.12
C PRO A 141 -2.08 37.15 6.20
N GLY A 142 -0.81 36.78 6.09
CA GLY A 142 0.19 37.55 5.35
C GLY A 142 1.21 38.28 6.23
N THR A 143 0.95 38.39 7.53
CA THR A 143 1.79 39.19 8.46
C THR A 143 2.65 38.36 9.39
N LEU A 144 3.63 39.02 10.01
CA LEU A 144 4.58 38.42 10.94
C LEU A 144 4.41 38.90 12.39
N TYR A 145 3.26 39.50 12.73
CA TYR A 145 2.99 39.90 14.12
C TYR A 145 2.97 38.69 15.04
N GLY A 146 3.90 38.64 16.00
CA GLY A 146 4.07 37.51 16.93
C GLY A 146 5.08 36.45 16.46
N PHE A 147 5.62 36.58 15.24
CA PHE A 147 6.70 35.71 14.76
C PHE A 147 7.96 35.90 15.61
N LYS A 148 8.59 34.79 16.02
CA LYS A 148 9.91 34.79 16.68
C LYS A 148 10.94 34.07 15.82
N SER A 149 10.62 32.88 15.35
CA SER A 149 11.48 32.05 14.51
C SER A 149 10.67 31.01 13.73
N ASP A 150 11.21 30.47 12.64
CA ASP A 150 10.57 29.37 11.90
C ASP A 150 10.68 28.03 12.62
N PHE A 151 11.68 27.88 13.50
CA PHE A 151 11.77 26.78 14.45
C PHE A 151 12.35 27.24 15.79
N ASP A 152 11.96 26.61 16.89
CA ASP A 152 12.54 26.85 18.22
C ASP A 152 13.42 25.69 18.70
N ASN A 153 13.96 25.79 19.92
CA ASN A 153 14.84 24.77 20.53
C ASN A 153 14.11 23.46 20.94
N GLN A 154 12.80 23.38 20.71
CA GLN A 154 12.00 22.20 20.90
C GLN A 154 11.53 21.60 19.56
N GLY A 155 11.95 22.18 18.44
CA GLY A 155 11.57 21.75 17.10
C GLY A 155 10.16 22.18 16.69
N ASN A 156 9.52 23.12 17.40
CA ASN A 156 8.20 23.63 17.01
C ASN A 156 8.33 24.45 15.72
N ARG A 157 7.40 24.29 14.77
CA ARG A 157 7.43 24.95 13.45
C ARG A 157 6.08 25.54 13.05
N PHE A 158 5.38 26.16 14.02
CA PHE A 158 4.08 26.77 13.78
C PHE A 158 4.22 27.96 12.83
N ASN A 159 3.31 28.03 11.86
CA ASN A 159 3.17 29.21 11.01
C ASN A 159 1.68 29.43 10.70
N PRO A 160 1.02 30.40 11.37
CA PRO A 160 -0.39 30.66 11.21
C PRO A 160 -0.72 31.24 9.83
N ASN A 161 0.24 31.69 9.01
CA ASN A 161 -0.02 32.10 7.63
C ASN A 161 -0.31 30.91 6.71
N LYS A 162 -0.01 29.68 7.16
CA LYS A 162 -0.25 28.46 6.39
C LYS A 162 -1.60 27.86 6.80
N LEU A 163 -2.49 27.66 5.84
CA LEU A 163 -3.69 26.85 6.05
C LEU A 163 -3.29 25.38 6.13
N LEU A 164 -3.76 24.71 7.19
CA LEU A 164 -3.38 23.35 7.54
C LEU A 164 -4.53 22.40 7.22
N LEU A 165 -4.23 21.34 6.47
CA LEU A 165 -5.15 20.23 6.24
C LEU A 165 -5.29 19.39 7.51
N ASP A 166 -6.49 18.90 7.79
CA ASP A 166 -6.74 17.99 8.90
C ASP A 166 -6.09 16.61 8.64
N PRO A 167 -5.26 16.10 9.57
CA PRO A 167 -4.72 14.73 9.50
C PRO A 167 -5.80 13.64 9.41
N TYR A 168 -7.02 13.90 9.90
CA TYR A 168 -8.16 12.98 9.90
C TYR A 168 -9.21 13.30 8.80
N ALA A 169 -8.92 14.21 7.86
CA ALA A 169 -9.85 14.46 6.74
C ALA A 169 -10.05 13.19 5.90
N LYS A 170 -11.30 12.81 5.64
CA LYS A 170 -11.65 11.63 4.82
C LYS A 170 -11.76 11.90 3.32
N ALA A 171 -11.71 13.18 2.94
CA ALA A 171 -11.63 13.63 1.56
C ALA A 171 -11.00 15.02 1.52
N VAL A 172 -10.30 15.30 0.43
CA VAL A 172 -9.64 16.57 0.15
C VAL A 172 -10.17 17.11 -1.16
N HIS A 173 -10.35 18.44 -1.25
CA HIS A 173 -10.90 19.05 -2.47
C HIS A 173 -9.90 19.08 -3.65
N ARG A 174 -8.60 19.24 -3.35
CA ARG A 174 -7.48 19.18 -4.31
C ARG A 174 -6.12 19.18 -3.62
N LYS A 175 -5.07 19.05 -4.42
CA LYS A 175 -3.65 19.24 -4.07
C LYS A 175 -3.31 20.72 -3.89
N HIS A 176 -2.21 21.02 -3.20
CA HIS A 176 -1.72 22.39 -3.05
C HIS A 176 -1.47 23.04 -4.43
N ASP A 177 -2.01 24.23 -4.63
CA ASP A 177 -1.87 25.01 -5.86
C ASP A 177 -0.74 26.01 -5.69
N TRP A 178 0.43 25.63 -6.20
CA TRP A 178 1.65 26.42 -6.12
C TRP A 178 1.57 27.76 -6.86
N THR A 179 0.59 27.95 -7.75
CA THR A 179 0.39 29.23 -8.45
C THR A 179 -0.29 30.29 -7.57
N LYS A 180 -0.90 29.88 -6.45
CA LYS A 180 -1.67 30.75 -5.55
C LYS A 180 -0.97 31.08 -4.23
N GLY A 181 0.14 30.41 -3.91
CA GLY A 181 0.92 30.70 -2.69
C GLY A 181 1.94 29.61 -2.34
N MET A 182 2.99 30.01 -1.62
CA MET A 182 4.08 29.12 -1.23
C MET A 182 3.85 28.48 0.13
N ALA A 183 3.83 27.15 0.17
CA ALA A 183 3.69 26.36 1.41
C ALA A 183 4.94 26.38 2.31
N ALA A 184 6.03 27.00 1.86
CA ALA A 184 7.30 27.01 2.59
C ALA A 184 7.32 27.99 3.77
N SER A 185 8.11 27.64 4.80
CA SER A 185 8.64 28.54 5.83
C SER A 185 9.82 29.36 5.29
N GLY A 186 10.63 29.96 6.18
CA GLY A 186 11.85 30.66 5.77
C GLY A 186 11.52 31.93 4.96
N PRO A 187 12.10 32.14 3.77
CA PRO A 187 11.81 33.30 2.92
C PRO A 187 10.31 33.49 2.64
N TYR A 188 9.55 32.40 2.61
CA TYR A 188 8.12 32.39 2.27
C TYR A 188 7.21 32.36 3.50
N ARG A 189 7.74 32.53 4.72
CA ARG A 189 6.96 32.42 5.97
C ARG A 189 5.76 33.36 6.07
N HIS A 190 5.79 34.48 5.35
CA HIS A 190 4.73 35.48 5.32
C HIS A 190 3.62 35.14 4.32
N GLU A 191 3.84 34.23 3.36
CA GLU A 191 2.86 33.90 2.33
C GLU A 191 1.60 33.26 2.92
N ASP A 192 0.43 33.83 2.65
CA ASP A 192 -0.86 33.25 3.02
C ASP A 192 -1.26 32.15 2.04
N THR A 193 -1.46 30.93 2.55
CA THR A 193 -1.83 29.78 1.70
C THR A 193 -3.33 29.47 1.69
N THR A 194 -4.21 30.33 2.20
CA THR A 194 -5.66 30.02 2.29
C THR A 194 -6.29 29.57 0.97
N ALA A 195 -5.99 30.27 -0.12
CA ALA A 195 -6.47 29.92 -1.47
C ALA A 195 -5.55 28.95 -2.19
N ALA A 196 -4.38 28.61 -1.64
CA ALA A 196 -3.41 27.70 -2.24
C ALA A 196 -3.54 26.29 -1.69
N ALA A 197 -3.83 26.11 -0.40
CA ALA A 197 -3.87 24.82 0.26
C ALA A 197 -5.13 24.02 -0.08
N GLY A 198 -4.97 22.69 -0.09
CA GLY A 198 -6.10 21.76 -0.08
C GLY A 198 -6.95 21.95 1.18
N LYS A 199 -8.24 21.63 1.07
CA LYS A 199 -9.22 21.77 2.16
C LYS A 199 -9.86 20.42 2.41
N GLY A 200 -10.06 20.10 3.69
CA GLY A 200 -10.81 18.91 4.08
C GLY A 200 -12.28 19.08 3.71
N ILE A 201 -12.94 17.96 3.40
CA ILE A 201 -14.37 17.89 3.16
C ILE A 201 -15.00 17.09 4.30
N VAL A 202 -15.97 17.67 4.99
CA VAL A 202 -16.73 16.94 6.01
C VAL A 202 -17.59 15.88 5.31
N LEU A 203 -17.39 14.62 5.66
CA LEU A 203 -18.19 13.51 5.15
C LEU A 203 -19.02 12.89 6.26
N ARG A 204 -20.11 12.24 5.86
CA ARG A 204 -20.97 11.45 6.76
C ARG A 204 -20.49 10.01 6.68
N ASP A 205 -20.16 9.42 7.82
CA ASP A 205 -19.57 8.07 7.88
C ASP A 205 -20.49 7.02 7.22
N ASN A 206 -21.80 7.08 7.49
CA ASN A 206 -22.80 6.14 6.97
C ASN A 206 -23.52 6.61 5.69
N ASN A 207 -22.84 7.34 4.80
CA ASN A 207 -23.44 7.85 3.55
C ASN A 207 -23.41 6.84 2.38
N TYR A 208 -22.98 5.61 2.62
CA TYR A 208 -22.88 4.56 1.61
C TYR A 208 -23.66 3.33 2.07
N SER A 209 -24.42 2.74 1.16
CA SER A 209 -25.16 1.50 1.40
C SER A 209 -24.48 0.35 0.66
N TRP A 210 -23.76 -0.48 1.41
CA TRP A 210 -23.16 -1.70 0.88
C TRP A 210 -24.23 -2.67 0.39
N SER A 211 -23.99 -3.30 -0.75
CA SER A 211 -24.85 -4.31 -1.36
C SER A 211 -25.03 -5.55 -0.49
N GLY A 212 -26.08 -6.35 -0.76
CA GLY A 212 -26.30 -7.61 -0.04
C GLY A 212 -25.18 -8.64 -0.27
N ASP A 213 -24.58 -8.64 -1.46
CA ASP A 213 -23.41 -9.48 -1.80
C ASP A 213 -22.21 -9.12 -0.93
N GLU A 214 -21.96 -7.81 -0.75
CA GLU A 214 -20.89 -7.30 0.09
C GLU A 214 -21.09 -7.65 1.57
N GLN A 215 -22.30 -7.43 2.10
CA GLN A 215 -22.62 -7.80 3.49
C GLN A 215 -22.42 -9.30 3.72
N SER A 216 -22.75 -10.12 2.72
CA SER A 216 -22.54 -11.58 2.77
C SER A 216 -21.05 -11.94 2.75
N TYR A 217 -20.24 -11.27 1.91
CA TYR A 217 -18.78 -11.43 1.90
C TYR A 217 -18.17 -11.08 3.24
N TRP A 218 -18.50 -9.91 3.78
CA TRP A 218 -17.95 -9.41 5.04
C TRP A 218 -18.36 -10.26 6.25
N SER A 219 -19.57 -10.84 6.23
CA SER A 219 -20.02 -11.81 7.23
C SER A 219 -19.23 -13.13 7.16
N ARG A 220 -18.92 -13.62 5.96
CA ARG A 220 -18.06 -14.82 5.80
C ARG A 220 -16.65 -14.57 6.32
N LYS A 221 -16.10 -13.37 6.10
CA LYS A 221 -14.74 -13.02 6.53
C LYS A 221 -14.54 -13.06 8.05
N GLN A 222 -15.57 -12.70 8.82
CA GLN A 222 -15.55 -12.79 10.28
C GLN A 222 -15.67 -14.24 10.81
N SER A 223 -16.11 -15.18 9.98
CA SER A 223 -16.28 -16.58 10.37
C SER A 223 -14.96 -17.34 10.27
N THR A 224 -14.49 -17.91 11.39
CA THR A 224 -13.29 -18.76 11.40
C THR A 224 -13.42 -20.01 10.54
N ALA A 225 -14.65 -20.49 10.30
CA ALA A 225 -14.94 -21.67 9.49
C ALA A 225 -15.10 -21.37 7.99
N ASN A 226 -15.64 -20.19 7.64
CA ASN A 226 -16.00 -19.85 6.25
C ASN A 226 -15.06 -18.84 5.59
N ARG A 227 -14.17 -18.18 6.35
CA ARG A 227 -13.18 -17.27 5.77
C ARG A 227 -12.18 -17.99 4.88
N ARG A 228 -11.54 -17.24 3.98
CA ARG A 228 -10.48 -17.75 3.11
C ARG A 228 -9.33 -18.33 3.94
N ALA A 229 -8.87 -19.52 3.56
CA ALA A 229 -7.69 -20.13 4.15
C ALA A 229 -6.42 -19.31 3.78
N ARG A 230 -5.63 -18.95 4.78
CA ARG A 230 -4.45 -18.06 4.66
C ARG A 230 -3.37 -18.58 3.69
N ASN A 231 -3.22 -19.90 3.60
CA ASN A 231 -2.28 -20.55 2.68
C ASN A 231 -2.77 -20.58 1.22
N SER A 232 -4.05 -20.29 0.96
CA SER A 232 -4.63 -20.34 -0.40
C SER A 232 -4.45 -19.04 -1.19
N ILE A 233 -3.81 -18.03 -0.60
CA ILE A 233 -3.69 -16.69 -1.18
C ILE A 233 -2.70 -16.69 -2.34
N ILE A 234 -3.03 -15.91 -3.38
CA ILE A 234 -2.19 -15.55 -4.52
C ILE A 234 -2.38 -14.05 -4.72
N PHE A 235 -1.33 -13.26 -4.46
CA PHE A 235 -1.34 -11.80 -4.59
C PHE A 235 -1.07 -11.36 -6.03
N TYR A 236 -1.68 -10.25 -6.43
CA TYR A 236 -1.45 -9.57 -7.70
C TYR A 236 -1.26 -8.08 -7.45
N GLU A 237 -0.01 -7.60 -7.53
CA GLU A 237 0.35 -6.21 -7.30
C GLU A 237 0.05 -5.37 -8.56
N VAL A 238 -0.67 -4.26 -8.40
CA VAL A 238 -1.15 -3.47 -9.54
C VAL A 238 -1.28 -1.98 -9.20
N HIS A 239 -0.99 -1.15 -10.19
CA HIS A 239 -1.25 0.28 -10.09
C HIS A 239 -2.75 0.58 -10.33
N PRO A 240 -3.44 1.30 -9.42
CA PRO A 240 -4.89 1.54 -9.50
C PRO A 240 -5.32 2.27 -10.79
N LYS A 241 -4.55 3.26 -11.27
CA LYS A 241 -4.78 3.87 -12.59
C LYS A 241 -4.37 2.98 -13.77
N GLY A 242 -3.12 2.50 -13.80
CA GLY A 242 -2.50 1.90 -14.98
C GLY A 242 -3.23 0.70 -15.60
N ILE A 243 -3.87 -0.14 -14.78
CA ILE A 243 -4.58 -1.34 -15.27
C ILE A 243 -5.81 -1.00 -16.13
N SER A 244 -6.48 0.11 -15.84
CA SER A 244 -7.72 0.52 -16.51
C SER A 244 -7.57 1.77 -17.37
N ALA A 245 -6.41 2.46 -17.33
CA ALA A 245 -6.16 3.71 -18.05
C ALA A 245 -6.23 3.58 -19.58
N ALA A 246 -5.81 2.44 -20.10
CA ALA A 246 -6.06 2.03 -21.48
C ALA A 246 -6.99 0.82 -21.46
N SER A 247 -7.96 0.74 -22.37
CA SER A 247 -8.75 -0.49 -22.54
C SER A 247 -9.36 -0.58 -23.92
N LEU A 248 -9.35 -1.79 -24.45
CA LEU A 248 -9.70 -2.21 -25.81
C LEU A 248 -10.43 -3.57 -25.71
N PRO A 249 -11.14 -4.03 -26.76
CA PRO A 249 -11.90 -5.28 -26.70
C PRO A 249 -11.00 -6.50 -26.49
N GLY A 250 -11.58 -7.60 -26.01
CA GLY A 250 -10.93 -8.92 -25.99
C GLY A 250 -10.08 -9.23 -24.75
N ILE A 251 -10.21 -8.45 -23.68
CA ILE A 251 -9.61 -8.78 -22.38
C ILE A 251 -10.33 -10.04 -21.83
N PRO A 252 -9.60 -11.12 -21.46
CA PRO A 252 -10.19 -12.33 -20.90
C PRO A 252 -11.07 -12.06 -19.66
N GLY A 253 -12.11 -12.86 -19.47
CA GLY A 253 -13.08 -12.69 -18.38
C GLY A 253 -14.05 -11.52 -18.55
N LEU A 254 -13.86 -10.65 -19.55
CA LEU A 254 -14.77 -9.55 -19.89
C LEU A 254 -15.55 -9.83 -21.17
N ALA A 255 -16.59 -9.04 -21.42
CA ALA A 255 -17.36 -9.11 -22.67
C ALA A 255 -16.46 -8.77 -23.88
N ASN A 256 -16.64 -9.47 -25.00
CA ASN A 256 -15.80 -9.29 -26.20
C ASN A 256 -15.80 -7.85 -26.74
N ASP A 257 -16.89 -7.12 -26.56
CA ASP A 257 -17.09 -5.72 -26.97
C ASP A 257 -16.74 -4.71 -25.87
N TYR A 258 -16.21 -5.16 -24.72
CA TYR A 258 -15.87 -4.30 -23.59
C TYR A 258 -14.99 -3.11 -23.99
N ARG A 259 -15.30 -1.96 -23.39
CA ARG A 259 -14.53 -0.72 -23.43
C ARG A 259 -14.53 -0.15 -22.03
N ALA A 260 -13.39 0.34 -21.54
CA ALA A 260 -13.32 0.99 -20.23
C ALA A 260 -14.31 2.15 -20.19
N ARG A 261 -15.25 2.07 -19.24
CA ARG A 261 -16.24 3.14 -19.04
C ARG A 261 -15.68 4.26 -18.17
N PHE A 262 -14.72 3.93 -17.31
CA PHE A 262 -14.10 4.85 -16.35
C PHE A 262 -12.56 4.71 -16.37
N PRO A 263 -11.89 5.01 -17.49
CA PRO A 263 -10.48 4.69 -17.68
C PRO A 263 -9.58 5.36 -16.63
N GLY A 264 -8.75 4.58 -15.96
CA GLY A 264 -7.73 5.08 -15.03
C GLY A 264 -8.28 5.53 -13.67
N THR A 265 -9.43 5.02 -13.27
CA THR A 265 -10.14 5.39 -12.04
C THR A 265 -10.44 4.17 -11.17
N PHE A 266 -10.81 4.38 -9.90
CA PHE A 266 -11.25 3.29 -9.01
C PHE A 266 -12.39 2.47 -9.64
N ARG A 267 -13.39 3.14 -10.24
CA ARG A 267 -14.49 2.43 -10.90
C ARG A 267 -14.00 1.58 -12.05
N GLY A 268 -13.14 2.12 -12.92
CA GLY A 268 -12.58 1.39 -14.06
C GLY A 268 -11.75 0.20 -13.64
N THR A 269 -11.04 0.31 -12.52
CA THR A 269 -10.28 -0.80 -11.95
C THR A 269 -11.17 -1.89 -11.37
N GLY A 270 -12.29 -1.54 -10.75
CA GLY A 270 -13.32 -2.50 -10.36
C GLY A 270 -13.89 -3.29 -11.54
N GLU A 271 -13.95 -2.72 -12.75
CA GLU A 271 -14.41 -3.41 -13.96
C GLU A 271 -13.51 -4.59 -14.37
N LEU A 272 -12.28 -4.65 -13.86
CA LEU A 272 -11.28 -5.69 -14.16
C LEU A 272 -11.30 -6.85 -13.15
N ALA A 273 -12.18 -6.81 -12.13
CA ALA A 273 -12.36 -7.93 -11.20
C ALA A 273 -12.67 -9.28 -11.89
N PRO A 274 -13.52 -9.36 -12.93
CA PRO A 274 -13.76 -10.61 -13.65
C PRO A 274 -12.50 -11.16 -14.34
N TYR A 275 -11.65 -10.28 -14.90
CA TYR A 275 -10.37 -10.66 -15.50
C TYR A 275 -9.42 -11.29 -14.48
N LEU A 276 -9.26 -10.67 -13.31
CA LEU A 276 -8.39 -11.21 -12.25
C LEU A 276 -8.93 -12.52 -11.68
N ALA A 277 -10.26 -12.65 -11.56
CA ALA A 277 -10.92 -13.89 -11.15
C ALA A 277 -10.66 -15.01 -12.16
N ASP A 278 -10.74 -14.70 -13.46
CA ASP A 278 -10.47 -15.60 -14.57
C ASP A 278 -8.97 -16.01 -14.60
N LEU A 279 -8.05 -15.09 -14.36
CA LEU A 279 -6.62 -15.41 -14.17
C LEU A 279 -6.38 -16.36 -12.97
N GLY A 280 -7.28 -16.32 -11.97
CA GLY A 280 -7.27 -17.21 -10.81
C GLY A 280 -6.70 -16.58 -9.54
N ILE A 281 -6.45 -15.28 -9.57
CA ILE A 281 -5.98 -14.44 -8.45
C ILE A 281 -7.00 -14.47 -7.31
N THR A 282 -6.52 -14.34 -6.07
CA THR A 282 -7.38 -14.34 -4.87
C THR A 282 -7.24 -13.09 -4.03
N ALA A 283 -6.19 -12.30 -4.23
CA ALA A 283 -5.96 -11.03 -3.56
C ALA A 283 -5.30 -10.04 -4.53
N VAL A 284 -5.85 -8.84 -4.65
CA VAL A 284 -5.26 -7.73 -5.42
C VAL A 284 -4.59 -6.77 -4.45
N GLU A 285 -3.35 -6.40 -4.72
CA GLU A 285 -2.58 -5.42 -3.93
C GLU A 285 -2.43 -4.14 -4.76
N PHE A 286 -3.10 -3.08 -4.34
CA PHE A 286 -2.99 -1.79 -5.00
C PHE A 286 -1.80 -1.01 -4.48
N LEU A 287 -1.00 -0.44 -5.38
CA LEU A 287 -0.08 0.66 -5.06
C LEU A 287 -0.83 1.80 -4.34
N PRO A 288 -0.11 2.70 -3.63
CA PRO A 288 -0.72 3.64 -2.70
C PRO A 288 -1.95 4.37 -3.21
N VAL A 289 -3.02 4.28 -2.42
CA VAL A 289 -4.32 4.91 -2.71
C VAL A 289 -4.63 6.05 -1.75
N HIS A 290 -3.77 6.33 -0.78
CA HIS A 290 -3.89 7.50 0.09
C HIS A 290 -3.61 8.78 -0.69
N GLU A 291 -4.26 9.89 -0.31
CA GLU A 291 -4.04 11.19 -0.92
C GLU A 291 -2.56 11.62 -0.79
N ALA A 292 -1.90 11.78 -1.94
CA ALA A 292 -0.49 12.16 -1.99
C ALA A 292 -0.27 13.68 -1.96
N GLY A 293 0.79 14.12 -1.27
CA GLY A 293 1.28 15.49 -1.32
C GLY A 293 1.95 15.81 -2.65
N GLY A 294 1.93 17.09 -3.07
CA GLY A 294 2.42 17.46 -4.41
C GLY A 294 1.73 16.62 -5.49
N ASP A 295 2.41 16.31 -6.59
CA ASP A 295 1.87 15.38 -7.59
C ASP A 295 1.93 13.90 -7.12
N GLY A 296 2.87 13.56 -6.22
CA GLY A 296 3.10 12.23 -5.69
C GLY A 296 3.70 11.24 -6.69
N GLY A 297 4.11 11.71 -7.87
CA GLY A 297 4.50 10.84 -8.97
C GLY A 297 3.35 9.99 -9.53
N TYR A 298 3.70 8.99 -10.34
CA TYR A 298 2.79 7.93 -10.76
C TYR A 298 2.47 7.01 -9.58
N TRP A 299 3.47 6.49 -8.86
CA TRP A 299 3.27 5.48 -7.81
C TRP A 299 2.59 5.95 -6.52
N LYS A 300 2.59 7.25 -6.22
CA LYS A 300 1.94 7.84 -5.02
C LYS A 300 2.55 7.48 -3.65
N TYR A 301 3.81 7.02 -3.57
CA TYR A 301 4.55 6.88 -2.30
C TYR A 301 4.98 8.24 -1.71
N TRP A 302 4.02 9.14 -1.49
CA TRP A 302 4.25 10.49 -0.96
C TRP A 302 3.02 10.99 -0.20
N THR A 303 2.51 10.17 0.73
CA THR A 303 1.19 10.37 1.38
C THR A 303 1.11 11.66 2.20
N LEU A 304 0.10 12.50 1.95
CA LEU A 304 -0.21 13.67 2.78
C LEU A 304 -1.37 13.42 3.76
N ASN A 305 -2.34 12.58 3.39
CA ASN A 305 -3.46 12.25 4.28
C ASN A 305 -3.75 10.75 4.26
N PHE A 306 -3.82 10.14 5.46
CA PHE A 306 -3.94 8.69 5.62
C PHE A 306 -5.37 8.14 5.51
N PHE A 307 -6.39 8.99 5.54
CA PHE A 307 -7.80 8.60 5.53
C PHE A 307 -8.49 8.87 4.19
N ALA A 308 -7.99 9.84 3.43
CA ALA A 308 -8.56 10.23 2.15
C ALA A 308 -8.01 9.34 1.02
N PRO A 309 -8.88 8.72 0.19
CA PRO A 309 -8.46 8.15 -1.08
C PRO A 309 -7.94 9.24 -2.03
N GLU A 310 -6.93 8.92 -2.85
CA GLU A 310 -6.33 9.80 -3.86
C GLU A 310 -7.38 10.23 -4.88
N PHE A 311 -7.74 11.52 -4.85
CA PHE A 311 -8.88 12.00 -5.63
C PHE A 311 -8.62 11.97 -7.14
N THR A 312 -7.35 11.95 -7.58
CA THR A 312 -7.03 11.84 -9.02
C THR A 312 -7.39 10.47 -9.61
N TYR A 313 -7.76 9.49 -8.79
CA TYR A 313 -8.34 8.22 -9.22
C TYR A 313 -9.87 8.19 -9.19
N ALA A 314 -10.54 9.30 -8.88
CA ALA A 314 -12.00 9.40 -9.02
C ALA A 314 -12.40 9.84 -10.44
N TYR A 315 -13.49 9.28 -10.93
CA TYR A 315 -14.08 9.67 -12.21
C TYR A 315 -14.94 10.92 -12.09
N ARG A 316 -15.77 11.00 -11.04
CA ARG A 316 -16.73 12.10 -10.90
C ARG A 316 -16.17 13.29 -10.12
N PRO A 317 -16.55 14.53 -10.48
CA PRO A 317 -16.05 15.73 -9.81
C PRO A 317 -16.80 16.10 -8.51
N GLU A 318 -17.77 15.29 -8.06
CA GLU A 318 -18.55 15.64 -6.86
C GLU A 318 -17.71 15.59 -5.58
N LYS A 319 -18.10 16.40 -4.58
CA LYS A 319 -17.40 16.48 -3.29
C LYS A 319 -17.34 15.12 -2.61
N GLY A 320 -16.12 14.59 -2.42
CA GLY A 320 -15.93 13.31 -1.74
C GLY A 320 -16.32 12.09 -2.58
N SER A 321 -16.57 12.24 -3.88
CA SER A 321 -16.92 11.13 -4.80
C SER A 321 -15.90 10.00 -4.73
N GLN A 322 -14.62 10.33 -4.56
CA GLN A 322 -13.51 9.37 -4.48
C GLN A 322 -13.74 8.29 -3.42
N VAL A 323 -14.40 8.64 -2.30
CA VAL A 323 -14.68 7.69 -1.21
C VAL A 323 -15.69 6.65 -1.63
N ASN A 324 -16.77 7.07 -2.30
CA ASN A 324 -17.79 6.15 -2.76
C ASN A 324 -17.34 5.34 -3.98
N GLU A 325 -16.58 5.94 -4.88
CA GLU A 325 -15.99 5.22 -6.02
C GLU A 325 -14.99 4.14 -5.58
N PHE A 326 -14.20 4.43 -4.54
CA PHE A 326 -13.33 3.43 -3.92
C PHE A 326 -14.13 2.25 -3.36
N ARG A 327 -15.20 2.52 -2.59
CA ARG A 327 -16.08 1.46 -2.05
C ARG A 327 -16.70 0.62 -3.16
N GLN A 328 -17.15 1.24 -4.25
CA GLN A 328 -17.68 0.52 -5.41
C GLN A 328 -16.65 -0.39 -6.06
N MET A 329 -15.38 0.05 -6.14
CA MET A 329 -14.29 -0.79 -6.62
C MET A 329 -14.11 -2.02 -5.72
N VAL A 330 -14.09 -1.84 -4.40
CA VAL A 330 -13.98 -2.92 -3.41
C VAL A 330 -15.12 -3.94 -3.58
N GLU A 331 -16.38 -3.48 -3.69
CA GLU A 331 -17.52 -4.38 -3.91
C GLU A 331 -17.36 -5.22 -5.19
N GLN A 332 -16.80 -4.66 -6.27
CA GLN A 332 -16.57 -5.44 -7.48
C GLN A 332 -15.59 -6.58 -7.23
N PHE A 333 -14.49 -6.37 -6.52
CA PHE A 333 -13.54 -7.43 -6.20
C PHE A 333 -14.13 -8.48 -5.25
N HIS A 334 -14.84 -8.06 -4.21
CA HIS A 334 -15.48 -8.97 -3.26
C HIS A 334 -16.57 -9.84 -3.87
N LYS A 335 -17.30 -9.33 -4.88
CA LYS A 335 -18.25 -10.12 -5.67
C LYS A 335 -17.60 -11.33 -6.34
N TYR A 336 -16.34 -11.20 -6.73
CA TYR A 336 -15.53 -12.31 -7.28
C TYR A 336 -14.68 -13.01 -6.23
N ASN A 337 -14.93 -12.75 -4.94
CA ASN A 337 -14.19 -13.31 -3.80
C ASN A 337 -12.68 -13.00 -3.89
N ILE A 338 -12.30 -11.83 -4.40
CA ILE A 338 -10.91 -11.35 -4.44
C ILE A 338 -10.71 -10.41 -3.27
N GLU A 339 -9.71 -10.69 -2.42
CA GLU A 339 -9.34 -9.81 -1.32
C GLU A 339 -8.72 -8.51 -1.86
N VAL A 340 -9.05 -7.35 -1.28
CA VAL A 340 -8.47 -6.05 -1.61
C VAL A 340 -7.46 -5.61 -0.56
N ILE A 341 -6.20 -5.56 -0.97
CA ILE A 341 -5.06 -5.09 -0.19
C ILE A 341 -4.64 -3.73 -0.72
N ILE A 342 -4.29 -2.81 0.17
CA ILE A 342 -3.71 -1.52 -0.23
C ILE A 342 -2.31 -1.34 0.35
N ASP A 343 -1.44 -0.78 -0.46
CA ASP A 343 -0.12 -0.33 -0.03
C ASP A 343 -0.25 0.95 0.80
N VAL A 344 0.37 0.97 1.98
CA VAL A 344 0.27 2.05 2.96
C VAL A 344 1.64 2.56 3.39
N VAL A 345 1.75 3.89 3.38
CA VAL A 345 3.02 4.60 3.57
C VAL A 345 2.97 5.39 4.88
N TYR A 346 3.05 4.71 6.02
CA TYR A 346 3.03 5.35 7.34
C TYR A 346 4.42 5.76 7.85
N ASN A 347 5.48 5.45 7.09
CA ASN A 347 6.87 5.66 7.51
C ASN A 347 7.37 7.10 7.27
N HIS A 348 6.80 7.82 6.29
CA HIS A 348 7.09 9.22 5.98
C HIS A 348 5.80 9.98 5.55
N THR A 349 5.93 11.27 5.25
CA THR A 349 4.81 12.09 4.74
C THR A 349 5.20 12.95 3.55
N GLY A 350 4.19 13.40 2.81
CA GLY A 350 4.32 14.28 1.65
C GLY A 350 4.76 15.72 1.95
N GLU A 351 5.02 16.07 3.21
CA GLU A 351 5.66 17.35 3.56
C GLU A 351 7.19 17.33 3.30
N GLY A 352 7.81 16.14 3.19
CA GLY A 352 9.26 15.97 3.03
C GLY A 352 10.10 16.54 4.19
N GLY A 353 11.41 16.68 4.02
CA GLY A 353 12.34 17.25 5.01
C GLY A 353 12.55 18.76 4.89
N LEU A 354 13.73 19.22 5.27
CA LEU A 354 14.18 20.58 4.93
C LEU A 354 14.45 20.66 3.42
N TRP A 355 14.17 21.81 2.81
CA TRP A 355 14.33 21.94 1.35
C TRP A 355 15.78 21.82 0.89
N ARG A 356 16.73 22.33 1.69
CA ARG A 356 18.17 22.16 1.43
C ARG A 356 18.63 20.70 1.39
N GLU A 357 17.87 19.78 1.99
CA GLU A 357 18.16 18.34 2.01
C GLU A 357 17.57 17.61 0.79
N LYS A 358 16.75 18.28 -0.05
CA LYS A 358 16.09 17.69 -1.23
C LYS A 358 16.91 17.79 -2.52
N VAL A 359 18.03 18.51 -2.51
CA VAL A 359 18.86 18.67 -3.70
C VAL A 359 19.78 17.45 -3.81
N PRO A 360 19.80 16.73 -4.94
CA PRO A 360 20.70 15.60 -5.12
C PRO A 360 22.13 16.04 -4.88
N LEU A 361 22.82 15.34 -3.98
CA LEU A 361 24.26 15.38 -3.89
C LEU A 361 24.79 15.03 -5.29
N ILE A 362 25.32 16.02 -6.01
CA ILE A 362 26.06 15.77 -7.25
C ILE A 362 27.12 14.73 -6.90
N GLU A 363 27.13 13.61 -7.64
CA GLU A 363 28.04 12.48 -7.42
C GLU A 363 29.46 12.98 -7.13
N GLY A 364 29.96 12.72 -5.92
CA GLY A 364 31.33 13.05 -5.50
C GLY A 364 31.46 13.98 -4.28
N ASN A 365 30.42 14.73 -3.91
CA ASN A 365 30.43 15.60 -2.71
C ASN A 365 29.36 15.17 -1.70
N VAL A 366 29.58 14.04 -1.04
CA VAL A 366 28.86 13.76 0.22
C VAL A 366 29.43 14.71 1.26
N PRO A 367 28.63 15.57 1.91
CA PRO A 367 29.09 16.33 3.07
C PRO A 367 29.67 15.33 4.07
N THR A 368 30.97 15.42 4.33
CA THR A 368 31.68 14.53 5.29
C THR A 368 31.08 14.64 6.69
N ASN A 369 30.28 15.69 6.93
CA ASN A 369 29.39 15.84 8.06
C ASN A 369 28.08 16.54 7.63
N PRO A 370 26.92 15.88 7.66
CA PRO A 370 25.62 16.51 7.37
C PRO A 370 25.22 17.57 8.40
N ASN A 371 25.90 17.62 9.56
CA ASN A 371 25.71 18.64 10.59
C ASN A 371 26.63 19.86 10.43
N ASP A 372 27.50 19.91 9.41
CA ASP A 372 28.37 21.07 9.16
C ASP A 372 27.68 22.06 8.20
N PRO A 373 27.29 23.26 8.68
CA PRO A 373 26.60 24.27 7.88
C PRO A 373 27.44 24.79 6.71
N SER A 374 28.77 24.65 6.77
CA SER A 374 29.68 25.11 5.71
C SER A 374 29.63 24.25 4.44
N ASN A 375 28.97 23.09 4.47
CA ASN A 375 28.78 22.23 3.30
C ASN A 375 27.61 22.64 2.39
N PHE A 376 26.84 23.68 2.77
CA PHE A 376 25.58 24.05 2.12
C PHE A 376 25.53 25.49 1.59
N TRP A 377 26.68 26.07 1.18
CA TRP A 377 26.71 27.39 0.54
C TRP A 377 25.93 27.37 -0.80
N GLY A 378 24.89 28.21 -0.91
CA GLY A 378 24.04 28.33 -2.11
C GLY A 378 22.72 27.55 -2.09
N TYR A 379 22.40 26.87 -0.99
CA TYR A 379 21.15 26.12 -0.80
C TYR A 379 20.10 26.96 -0.03
N ASP A 380 18.83 26.51 -0.05
CA ASP A 380 17.75 27.15 0.71
C ASP A 380 18.14 27.32 2.20
N PRO A 381 17.64 28.38 2.88
CA PRO A 381 17.93 28.60 4.30
C PRO A 381 17.57 27.40 5.17
N ALA A 382 18.33 27.22 6.26
CA ALA A 382 18.25 26.08 7.19
C ALA A 382 16.84 25.84 7.75
N GLU A 383 16.05 26.89 7.84
CA GLU A 383 14.70 26.89 8.36
C GLU A 383 13.62 26.47 7.34
N THR A 384 13.95 26.40 6.06
CA THR A 384 12.98 26.24 4.96
C THR A 384 12.45 24.82 4.88
N ALA A 385 11.14 24.67 5.07
CA ALA A 385 10.40 23.42 4.99
C ALA A 385 8.97 23.65 4.50
N THR A 386 8.37 22.64 3.91
CA THR A 386 6.96 22.65 3.51
C THR A 386 6.06 22.53 4.75
N ILE A 387 5.02 23.37 4.84
CA ILE A 387 3.99 23.34 5.87
C ILE A 387 2.60 23.28 5.19
N LEU A 388 1.95 22.14 5.30
CA LEU A 388 0.64 21.79 4.71
C LEU A 388 -0.30 21.15 5.74
N SER A 389 0.22 20.42 6.73
CA SER A 389 -0.56 19.66 7.71
C SER A 389 0.24 19.47 9.01
N TYR A 390 0.79 18.28 9.23
CA TYR A 390 1.40 17.80 10.47
C TYR A 390 2.42 18.77 11.07
N ARG A 391 3.32 19.32 10.24
CA ARG A 391 4.38 20.24 10.66
C ARG A 391 3.85 21.51 11.31
N GLY A 392 2.80 22.07 10.73
CA GLY A 392 2.16 23.29 11.23
C GLY A 392 1.21 23.03 12.40
N ILE A 393 0.74 21.79 12.57
CA ILE A 393 -0.15 21.38 13.66
C ILE A 393 0.67 21.04 14.92
N ASP A 394 1.68 20.18 14.79
CA ASP A 394 2.57 19.78 15.89
C ASP A 394 3.82 19.02 15.38
N ASN A 395 4.81 19.73 14.85
CA ASN A 395 6.01 19.13 14.25
C ASN A 395 6.69 18.07 15.14
N TYR A 396 6.82 18.35 16.43
CA TYR A 396 7.50 17.47 17.39
C TYR A 396 6.76 16.15 17.65
N SER A 397 5.43 16.20 17.64
CA SER A 397 4.59 15.02 17.88
C SER A 397 4.59 14.06 16.69
N TYR A 398 4.59 14.60 15.47
CA TYR A 398 4.43 13.82 14.23
C TYR A 398 5.75 13.33 13.62
N TYR A 399 6.86 14.07 13.77
CA TYR A 399 8.13 13.75 13.12
C TYR A 399 9.24 13.36 14.10
N ALA A 400 10.10 12.45 13.65
CA ALA A 400 11.35 12.14 14.34
C ALA A 400 12.38 13.24 14.03
N LEU A 401 12.82 13.98 15.05
CA LEU A 401 13.70 15.14 14.90
C LEU A 401 15.11 14.86 15.44
N THR A 402 16.11 15.53 14.87
CA THR A 402 17.52 15.44 15.28
C THR A 402 18.19 16.81 15.41
N GLY A 403 19.41 16.82 15.96
CA GLY A 403 20.18 18.01 16.29
C GLY A 403 19.96 18.50 17.72
N PRO A 404 20.85 19.37 18.24
CA PRO A 404 20.78 19.88 19.61
C PRO A 404 19.48 20.66 19.90
N ASN A 405 18.89 21.27 18.88
CA ASN A 405 17.67 22.07 18.96
C ASN A 405 16.47 21.38 18.27
N LYS A 406 16.61 20.11 17.86
CA LYS A 406 15.60 19.37 17.08
C LYS A 406 15.25 20.07 15.76
N GLU A 407 16.25 20.67 15.15
CA GLU A 407 16.11 21.51 13.96
C GLU A 407 16.03 20.70 12.65
N PHE A 408 16.54 19.46 12.66
CA PHE A 408 16.61 18.55 11.51
C PHE A 408 15.63 17.37 11.66
N TYR A 409 15.45 16.60 10.58
CA TYR A 409 14.61 15.40 10.55
C TYR A 409 15.49 14.15 10.47
N TYR A 410 15.12 13.10 11.20
CA TYR A 410 15.66 11.77 10.90
C TYR A 410 15.05 11.27 9.60
N ASP A 411 15.87 10.64 8.77
CA ASP A 411 15.42 10.06 7.52
C ASP A 411 16.05 8.69 7.27
N HIS A 412 15.26 7.65 7.54
CA HIS A 412 15.55 6.26 7.17
C HIS A 412 14.62 5.79 6.04
N THR A 413 14.04 6.75 5.33
CA THR A 413 13.06 6.53 4.26
C THR A 413 13.58 7.04 2.91
N GLY A 414 14.53 7.98 2.92
CA GLY A 414 15.08 8.64 1.72
C GLY A 414 14.17 9.75 1.19
N THR A 415 13.17 10.18 1.97
CA THR A 415 12.13 11.14 1.55
C THR A 415 12.22 12.47 2.31
N GLY A 416 13.26 12.63 3.13
CA GLY A 416 13.57 13.81 3.93
C GLY A 416 12.88 13.85 5.31
N ASN A 417 11.91 12.99 5.60
CA ASN A 417 11.35 12.88 6.95
C ASN A 417 11.05 11.44 7.33
N MET A 418 10.93 11.20 8.63
CA MET A 418 10.42 9.96 9.20
C MET A 418 9.30 10.30 10.19
N VAL A 419 8.17 9.65 10.02
CA VAL A 419 7.03 9.74 10.95
C VAL A 419 7.43 9.10 12.28
N ARG A 420 7.10 9.76 13.38
CA ARG A 420 7.37 9.27 14.74
C ARG A 420 6.29 8.30 15.19
N THR A 421 6.22 7.13 14.55
CA THR A 421 5.15 6.12 14.77
C THR A 421 5.07 5.58 16.20
N GLY A 422 6.15 5.64 16.98
CA GLY A 422 6.14 5.34 18.41
C GLY A 422 5.34 6.35 19.26
N SER A 423 5.26 7.61 18.82
CA SER A 423 4.54 8.70 19.51
C SER A 423 3.07 8.32 19.71
N PRO A 424 2.50 8.41 20.94
CA PRO A 424 1.11 8.04 21.21
C PRO A 424 0.05 8.63 20.25
N PRO A 425 0.04 9.94 19.93
CA PRO A 425 -0.93 10.51 18.97
C PRO A 425 -0.77 9.96 17.56
N VAL A 426 0.45 9.72 17.11
CA VAL A 426 0.73 9.18 15.77
C VAL A 426 0.33 7.72 15.70
N ARG A 427 0.69 6.92 16.70
CA ARG A 427 0.27 5.52 16.82
C ARG A 427 -1.25 5.41 16.81
N ARG A 428 -1.94 6.28 17.54
CA ARG A 428 -3.40 6.34 17.55
C ARG A 428 -3.96 6.65 16.16
N MET A 429 -3.40 7.65 15.47
CA MET A 429 -3.79 8.00 14.11
C MET A 429 -3.58 6.86 13.11
N VAL A 430 -2.45 6.14 13.19
CA VAL A 430 -2.20 4.96 12.35
C VAL A 430 -3.25 3.88 12.60
N ILE A 431 -3.54 3.54 13.87
CA ILE A 431 -4.57 2.55 14.21
C ILE A 431 -5.96 2.99 13.77
N ASP A 432 -6.34 4.25 14.01
CA ASP A 432 -7.64 4.77 13.60
C ASP A 432 -7.78 4.79 12.07
N SER A 433 -6.71 5.08 11.34
CA SER A 433 -6.66 5.00 9.88
C SER A 433 -6.87 3.57 9.40
N LEU A 434 -6.10 2.60 9.91
CA LEU A 434 -6.25 1.18 9.56
C LEU A 434 -7.67 0.67 9.85
N ARG A 435 -8.24 1.02 11.02
CA ARG A 435 -9.63 0.67 11.36
C ARG A 435 -10.63 1.33 10.43
N TYR A 436 -10.42 2.58 10.05
CA TYR A 436 -11.28 3.26 9.07
C TYR A 436 -11.28 2.50 7.73
N TRP A 437 -10.12 2.14 7.21
CA TRP A 437 -10.02 1.39 5.95
C TRP A 437 -10.67 0.00 6.05
N VAL A 438 -10.53 -0.71 7.17
CA VAL A 438 -11.21 -2.01 7.37
C VAL A 438 -12.72 -1.84 7.55
N GLU A 439 -13.16 -1.03 8.52
CA GLU A 439 -14.58 -0.99 8.92
C GLU A 439 -15.45 -0.14 7.99
N GLN A 440 -14.88 0.89 7.37
CA GLN A 440 -15.65 1.87 6.57
C GLN A 440 -15.39 1.77 5.07
N MET A 441 -14.28 1.13 4.67
CA MET A 441 -13.88 0.95 3.27
C MET A 441 -13.78 -0.53 2.88
N HIS A 442 -13.99 -1.45 3.84
CA HIS A 442 -13.96 -2.91 3.66
C HIS A 442 -12.63 -3.42 3.07
N ILE A 443 -11.51 -2.82 3.48
CA ILE A 443 -10.18 -3.31 3.10
C ILE A 443 -9.85 -4.62 3.79
N ASP A 444 -9.31 -5.57 3.02
CA ASP A 444 -8.99 -6.91 3.48
C ASP A 444 -7.59 -7.02 4.10
N GLY A 445 -6.69 -6.08 3.80
CA GLY A 445 -5.33 -6.06 4.31
C GLY A 445 -4.50 -4.90 3.81
N PHE A 446 -3.27 -4.83 4.30
CA PHE A 446 -2.34 -3.73 4.06
C PHE A 446 -0.94 -4.26 3.79
N ARG A 447 -0.27 -3.74 2.75
CA ARG A 447 1.19 -3.85 2.59
C ARG A 447 1.84 -2.56 3.07
N PHE A 448 2.72 -2.67 4.05
CA PHE A 448 3.37 -1.55 4.69
C PHE A 448 4.72 -1.31 4.04
N ASP A 449 4.82 -0.19 3.35
CA ASP A 449 6.05 0.34 2.79
C ASP A 449 7.07 0.63 3.90
N LEU A 450 8.33 0.27 3.67
CA LEU A 450 9.47 0.44 4.56
C LEU A 450 9.14 0.17 6.04
N SER A 451 8.55 -1.00 6.33
CA SER A 451 7.87 -1.27 7.61
C SER A 451 8.80 -1.37 8.80
N GLU A 452 10.12 -1.48 8.60
CA GLU A 452 11.12 -1.39 9.68
C GLU A 452 10.95 -0.11 10.52
N VAL A 453 10.49 0.98 9.91
CA VAL A 453 10.24 2.25 10.62
C VAL A 453 9.16 2.10 11.70
N LEU A 454 8.23 1.16 11.55
CA LEU A 454 7.17 0.89 12.52
C LEU A 454 7.69 0.17 13.77
N GLU A 455 8.88 -0.40 13.72
CA GLU A 455 9.51 -1.10 14.85
C GLU A 455 10.12 -0.14 15.88
N LYS A 456 10.21 1.15 15.56
CA LYS A 456 10.86 2.17 16.38
C LYS A 456 9.94 2.58 17.55
N LYS A 457 10.43 2.45 18.79
CA LYS A 457 9.68 2.83 20.00
C LYS A 457 9.79 4.33 20.28
N ASP A 458 8.86 4.86 21.06
CA ASP A 458 8.90 6.27 21.44
C ASP A 458 10.08 6.59 22.37
N GLY A 459 10.72 7.74 22.18
CA GLY A 459 11.83 8.20 23.02
C GLY A 459 13.13 7.40 22.91
N GLN A 460 13.18 6.33 22.12
CA GLN A 460 14.44 5.66 21.81
C GLN A 460 15.35 6.63 21.07
N ALA A 461 16.53 6.88 21.66
CA ALA A 461 17.56 7.70 21.05
C ALA A 461 17.93 7.05 19.71
N THR A 462 17.63 7.78 18.67
CA THR A 462 17.85 7.59 17.25
C THR A 462 19.34 7.51 16.88
N ASN A 463 20.18 6.93 17.73
CA ASN A 463 21.60 6.72 17.53
C ASN A 463 22.11 5.34 18.01
N ASN A 464 21.29 4.45 18.59
CA ASN A 464 21.73 3.11 19.03
C ASN A 464 20.95 1.96 18.35
N TRP A 465 21.04 1.93 17.02
CA TRP A 465 20.23 1.12 16.09
C TRP A 465 20.65 -0.35 15.93
N ASN A 466 21.88 -0.72 16.32
CA ASN A 466 22.45 -2.06 16.14
C ASN A 466 22.45 -2.93 17.41
N GLY A 467 22.00 -2.41 18.56
CA GLY A 467 22.20 -3.07 19.86
C GLY A 467 21.02 -3.82 20.46
N TYR A 468 19.80 -3.70 19.90
CA TYR A 468 18.61 -4.21 20.57
C TYR A 468 18.11 -5.54 20.02
N SER A 469 17.88 -6.47 20.94
CA SER A 469 17.10 -7.67 20.69
C SER A 469 15.62 -7.31 20.71
N TYR A 470 15.03 -7.07 19.54
CA TYR A 470 13.66 -6.59 19.33
C TYR A 470 12.58 -7.44 20.03
N TRP A 471 12.90 -8.69 20.41
CA TRP A 471 12.04 -9.60 21.17
C TRP A 471 12.63 -10.10 22.50
N LYS A 472 13.94 -9.91 22.79
CA LYS A 472 14.60 -10.50 23.98
C LYS A 472 14.65 -9.63 25.23
N GLU A 473 14.04 -8.43 25.24
CA GLU A 473 13.84 -7.69 26.50
C GLU A 473 12.65 -8.19 27.33
N TRP A 474 12.28 -9.46 27.18
CA TRP A 474 11.56 -10.21 28.21
C TRP A 474 12.56 -10.99 29.07
N GLY A 475 13.34 -10.22 29.81
CA GLY A 475 14.22 -10.68 30.89
C GLY A 475 14.24 -9.64 31.98
N ALA A 476 13.24 -9.68 32.87
CA ALA A 476 13.20 -8.95 34.14
C ALA A 476 13.47 -7.43 34.10
N ASP A 477 12.47 -6.64 33.72
CA ASP A 477 12.27 -5.39 34.47
C ASP A 477 11.44 -5.75 35.71
N SER A 478 12.14 -5.95 36.82
CA SER A 478 11.55 -6.28 38.12
C SER A 478 10.77 -5.11 38.75
N THR A 479 10.51 -4.04 37.99
CA THR A 479 9.88 -2.82 38.49
C THR A 479 8.96 -2.16 37.47
N SER A 480 7.74 -2.69 37.26
CA SER A 480 6.47 -1.91 37.17
C SER A 480 5.32 -2.67 36.50
N GLY A 481 4.09 -2.44 36.97
CA GLY A 481 2.89 -3.20 36.58
C GLY A 481 2.42 -3.03 35.12
N ILE A 482 1.34 -3.75 34.77
CA ILE A 482 0.72 -3.94 33.44
C ILE A 482 0.53 -2.64 32.60
N ALA A 483 0.48 -1.47 33.24
CA ALA A 483 0.37 -0.17 32.55
C ALA A 483 1.71 0.36 32.00
N ALA A 484 2.85 -0.10 32.51
CA ALA A 484 4.19 0.29 32.06
C ALA A 484 4.64 -0.52 30.83
N THR A 485 4.26 -1.79 30.73
CA THR A 485 4.59 -2.68 29.60
C THR A 485 3.93 -2.27 28.28
N ARG A 486 2.71 -1.68 28.30
CA ARG A 486 2.07 -1.13 27.08
C ARG A 486 2.74 0.13 26.52
N LYS A 487 3.52 0.85 27.33
CA LYS A 487 4.12 2.13 26.92
C LYS A 487 5.35 1.97 26.03
N ASN A 488 5.94 0.78 25.94
CA ASN A 488 7.22 0.56 25.26
C ASN A 488 7.15 -0.47 24.11
N MET A 489 6.00 -0.57 23.44
CA MET A 489 5.78 -1.43 22.28
C MET A 489 5.91 -0.63 20.98
N SER A 490 6.45 -1.26 19.93
CA SER A 490 6.49 -0.72 18.58
C SER A 490 5.10 -0.57 17.96
N ALA A 491 4.98 0.25 16.92
CA ALA A 491 3.70 0.42 16.21
C ALA A 491 3.24 -0.88 15.55
N SER A 492 4.17 -1.66 14.98
CA SER A 492 3.87 -2.98 14.37
C SER A 492 3.24 -3.97 15.35
N MET A 493 3.69 -3.96 16.61
CA MET A 493 3.13 -4.80 17.67
C MET A 493 1.74 -4.31 18.10
N TRP A 494 1.49 -3.00 18.09
CA TRP A 494 0.14 -2.47 18.28
C TRP A 494 -0.81 -2.87 17.16
N ILE A 495 -0.34 -2.81 15.92
CA ILE A 495 -1.11 -3.17 14.72
C ILE A 495 -1.50 -4.65 14.76
N VAL A 496 -0.55 -5.57 14.98
CA VAL A 496 -0.85 -7.01 14.99
C VAL A 496 -1.78 -7.43 16.13
N ASN A 497 -1.80 -6.68 17.23
CA ASN A 497 -2.68 -6.93 18.38
C ASN A 497 -4.01 -6.15 18.33
N ASP A 498 -4.29 -5.41 17.26
CA ASP A 498 -5.52 -4.64 17.17
C ASP A 498 -6.74 -5.57 17.02
N PRO A 499 -7.76 -5.46 17.90
CA PRO A 499 -8.89 -6.37 17.91
C PRO A 499 -9.79 -6.23 16.68
N VAL A 500 -9.83 -5.07 16.03
CA VAL A 500 -10.60 -4.89 14.80
C VAL A 500 -9.91 -5.62 13.66
N LEU A 501 -8.60 -5.41 13.50
CA LEU A 501 -7.82 -6.07 12.44
C LEU A 501 -7.84 -7.60 12.58
N GLN A 502 -7.75 -8.11 13.82
CA GLN A 502 -7.86 -9.55 14.07
C GLN A 502 -9.25 -10.11 13.83
N ARG A 503 -10.32 -9.39 14.21
CA ARG A 503 -11.71 -9.82 13.99
C ARG A 503 -11.99 -10.08 12.51
N TYR A 504 -11.45 -9.23 11.66
CA TYR A 504 -11.60 -9.34 10.21
C TYR A 504 -10.48 -10.14 9.55
N ASP A 505 -9.58 -10.80 10.31
CA ASP A 505 -8.45 -11.55 9.74
C ASP A 505 -7.65 -10.73 8.70
N THR A 506 -7.50 -9.43 8.96
CA THR A 506 -6.87 -8.47 8.06
C THR A 506 -5.44 -8.88 7.73
N ARG A 507 -5.05 -8.91 6.45
CA ARG A 507 -3.67 -9.27 6.08
C ARG A 507 -2.72 -8.13 6.45
N LEU A 508 -1.64 -8.44 7.16
CA LEU A 508 -0.58 -7.48 7.50
C LEU A 508 0.68 -7.91 6.77
N ILE A 509 1.11 -7.14 5.79
CA ILE A 509 2.24 -7.47 4.92
C ILE A 509 3.32 -6.42 5.12
N ALA A 510 4.54 -6.85 5.42
CA ALA A 510 5.67 -5.98 5.61
C ALA A 510 6.59 -5.97 4.38
N GLU A 511 7.09 -4.80 4.01
CA GLU A 511 8.40 -4.64 3.40
C GLU A 511 9.44 -4.57 4.52
N PRO A 512 10.12 -5.68 4.87
CA PRO A 512 10.81 -5.81 6.14
C PRO A 512 12.21 -5.18 6.13
N TRP A 513 12.32 -3.97 5.59
CA TRP A 513 13.52 -3.16 5.55
C TRP A 513 13.15 -1.67 5.47
N SER A 514 14.15 -0.80 5.63
CA SER A 514 14.09 0.61 5.30
C SER A 514 15.45 1.06 4.78
N ILE A 515 15.64 2.33 4.44
CA ILE A 515 16.99 2.83 4.18
C ILE A 515 17.78 2.81 5.49
N GLY A 516 18.83 1.98 5.52
CA GLY A 516 19.67 1.78 6.71
C GLY A 516 19.18 0.71 7.69
N GLY A 517 18.15 -0.08 7.37
CA GLY A 517 17.64 -1.17 8.22
C GLY A 517 17.18 -2.40 7.42
N TYR A 518 17.49 -3.61 7.89
CA TYR A 518 17.06 -4.88 7.25
C TYR A 518 16.59 -5.88 8.32
N ARG A 519 15.37 -6.38 8.20
CA ARG A 519 14.61 -7.12 9.23
C ARG A 519 13.79 -8.29 8.67
N PHE A 520 14.23 -8.88 7.56
CA PHE A 520 13.53 -10.04 6.99
C PHE A 520 13.56 -11.24 7.95
N GLY A 521 12.37 -11.67 8.38
CA GLY A 521 12.14 -12.70 9.38
C GLY A 521 11.90 -12.15 10.79
N ASP A 522 11.92 -10.83 11.00
CA ASP A 522 11.84 -10.27 12.36
C ASP A 522 10.46 -9.70 12.74
N HIS A 523 9.48 -9.54 11.84
CA HIS A 523 8.19 -8.91 12.19
C HIS A 523 7.32 -9.78 13.13
N PRO A 524 6.53 -9.18 14.02
CA PRO A 524 5.89 -9.93 15.11
C PRO A 524 4.76 -10.88 14.69
N LYS A 525 4.45 -11.79 15.61
CA LYS A 525 3.17 -12.51 15.71
C LYS A 525 2.30 -11.86 16.79
N ALA A 526 0.97 -11.95 16.67
CA ALA A 526 0.04 -11.49 17.71
C ALA A 526 0.29 -12.21 19.04
N TYR A 527 -0.01 -11.53 20.15
CA TYR A 527 0.02 -12.15 21.48
C TYR A 527 -1.07 -13.19 21.64
N CYS A 528 -0.85 -14.09 22.59
CA CYS A 528 -1.91 -14.92 23.15
C CYS A 528 -2.08 -14.63 24.64
N TYR A 529 -3.31 -14.80 25.12
CA TYR A 529 -3.67 -14.68 26.54
C TYR A 529 -3.76 -16.07 27.15
N GLY A 530 -3.06 -16.29 28.26
CA GLY A 530 -3.23 -17.52 29.04
C GLY A 530 -4.52 -17.49 29.86
N ALA A 531 -4.92 -18.67 30.35
CA ALA A 531 -6.10 -18.83 31.21
C ALA A 531 -5.99 -18.11 32.56
N ASP A 532 -4.79 -17.64 32.91
CA ASP A 532 -4.46 -16.86 34.10
C ASP A 532 -4.49 -15.34 33.87
N GLY A 533 -4.86 -14.89 32.66
CA GLY A 533 -4.85 -13.48 32.28
C GLY A 533 -3.46 -12.90 32.03
N GLN A 534 -2.40 -13.73 32.03
CA GLN A 534 -1.04 -13.33 31.66
C GLN A 534 -0.88 -13.30 30.14
N HIS A 535 0.01 -12.43 29.66
CA HIS A 535 0.38 -12.34 28.25
C HIS A 535 1.54 -13.29 27.96
N TYR A 536 1.40 -14.14 26.94
CA TYR A 536 2.48 -14.98 26.46
C TYR A 536 2.85 -14.55 25.04
N ALA A 537 4.09 -14.07 24.88
CA ALA A 537 4.67 -13.87 23.56
C ALA A 537 5.01 -15.25 22.97
N GLY A 538 4.50 -15.57 21.78
CA GLY A 538 5.03 -16.66 20.94
C GLY A 538 4.73 -18.11 21.38
N TYR A 539 4.14 -18.37 22.54
CA TYR A 539 3.82 -19.74 22.97
C TYR A 539 2.34 -20.11 22.74
N GLU A 540 2.06 -20.97 21.76
CA GLU A 540 0.72 -21.56 21.59
C GLU A 540 0.31 -22.46 22.78
N THR A 541 1.29 -23.03 23.49
CA THR A 541 1.07 -23.83 24.69
C THR A 541 0.70 -22.95 25.89
N GLY A 542 -0.60 -22.92 26.24
CA GLY A 542 -1.12 -22.20 27.41
C GLY A 542 -2.23 -21.20 27.11
N CYS A 543 -2.57 -20.98 25.83
CA CYS A 543 -3.70 -20.14 25.43
C CYS A 543 -4.99 -20.60 26.12
N ALA A 544 -5.69 -19.71 26.82
CA ALA A 544 -7.05 -20.01 27.25
C ALA A 544 -7.91 -20.21 26.01
N SER A 545 -8.60 -21.33 25.89
CA SER A 545 -9.62 -21.57 24.86
C SER A 545 -10.85 -20.65 24.97
N GLN A 546 -10.80 -19.62 25.82
CA GLN A 546 -11.96 -18.87 26.31
C GLN A 546 -11.99 -17.41 25.84
N ASP A 547 -10.90 -16.83 25.32
CA ASP A 547 -10.95 -15.51 24.70
C ASP A 547 -11.11 -15.62 23.18
N THR A 548 -12.37 -15.67 22.73
CA THR A 548 -12.76 -15.79 21.33
C THR A 548 -12.46 -14.52 20.51
N THR A 549 -11.85 -13.48 21.09
CA THR A 549 -11.54 -12.22 20.40
C THR A 549 -10.23 -12.25 19.60
N TYR A 550 -9.34 -13.21 19.85
CA TYR A 550 -8.02 -13.29 19.22
C TYR A 550 -7.93 -14.44 18.21
N THR A 551 -7.37 -14.15 17.03
CA THR A 551 -7.24 -15.16 15.97
C THR A 551 -5.92 -15.92 16.10
N THR A 552 -5.99 -17.24 16.35
CA THR A 552 -4.81 -18.12 16.38
C THR A 552 -3.97 -17.99 15.10
N GLY A 553 -2.65 -17.91 15.26
CA GLY A 553 -1.70 -17.84 14.15
C GLY A 553 -1.72 -16.53 13.36
N TYR A 554 -2.36 -15.46 13.85
CA TYR A 554 -2.35 -14.15 13.22
C TYR A 554 -0.98 -13.47 13.38
N ALA A 555 -0.35 -13.11 12.27
CA ALA A 555 1.00 -12.56 12.26
C ALA A 555 1.24 -11.70 11.02
N TRP A 556 2.37 -11.01 11.01
CA TRP A 556 2.88 -10.32 9.83
C TRP A 556 3.37 -11.33 8.77
N TYR A 557 2.89 -11.12 7.55
CA TYR A 557 3.50 -11.63 6.33
C TYR A 557 4.67 -10.72 5.94
N GLU A 558 5.66 -11.25 5.24
CA GLU A 558 6.83 -10.47 4.82
C GLU A 558 7.16 -10.73 3.36
N TRP A 559 7.46 -9.67 2.62
CA TRP A 559 8.05 -9.76 1.29
C TRP A 559 9.40 -10.49 1.33
N SER A 560 9.48 -11.60 0.61
CA SER A 560 10.68 -12.45 0.60
C SER A 560 11.78 -11.90 -0.31
N ASP A 561 12.73 -11.17 0.28
CA ASP A 561 13.97 -10.82 -0.42
C ASP A 561 14.80 -12.06 -0.80
N LEU A 562 14.79 -13.10 0.04
CA LEU A 562 15.49 -14.37 -0.24
C LEU A 562 14.99 -15.02 -1.55
N PHE A 563 13.69 -15.34 -1.64
CA PHE A 563 13.05 -15.92 -2.83
C PHE A 563 13.32 -15.09 -4.10
N LYS A 564 13.21 -13.76 -4.01
CA LYS A 564 13.55 -12.83 -5.12
C LYS A 564 14.99 -13.04 -5.58
N ARG A 565 15.97 -12.95 -4.66
CA ARG A 565 17.39 -13.05 -5.00
C ARG A 565 17.75 -14.40 -5.60
N VAL A 566 17.33 -15.51 -4.98
CA VAL A 566 17.71 -16.85 -5.44
C VAL A 566 17.06 -17.19 -6.78
N SER A 567 15.79 -16.81 -7.00
CA SER A 567 15.07 -17.08 -8.26
C SER A 567 15.68 -16.34 -9.46
N ARG A 568 16.16 -15.12 -9.24
CA ARG A 568 16.86 -14.35 -10.30
C ARG A 568 18.26 -14.94 -10.58
N ARG A 569 19.03 -15.24 -9.53
CA ARG A 569 20.38 -15.82 -9.63
C ARG A 569 20.40 -17.20 -10.28
N ILE A 570 19.42 -18.06 -9.97
CA ILE A 570 19.37 -19.43 -10.51
C ILE A 570 19.19 -19.43 -12.03
N ILE A 571 18.29 -18.58 -12.56
CA ILE A 571 18.07 -18.44 -14.01
C ILE A 571 19.30 -17.86 -14.71
N ASN A 572 19.97 -16.90 -14.06
CA ASN A 572 21.21 -16.30 -14.54
C ASN A 572 22.41 -17.25 -14.50
N ASN A 573 22.30 -18.39 -13.82
CA ASN A 573 23.43 -19.24 -13.53
C ASN A 573 24.52 -18.52 -12.69
N ASP A 574 24.13 -17.57 -11.84
CA ASP A 574 25.01 -16.85 -10.92
C ASP A 574 25.40 -17.74 -9.70
N ASP A 575 25.99 -17.14 -8.66
CA ASP A 575 26.28 -17.81 -7.40
C ASP A 575 24.97 -18.09 -6.62
N TYR A 576 24.61 -19.37 -6.52
CA TYR A 576 23.49 -19.90 -5.74
C TYR A 576 23.81 -21.33 -5.25
N ARG A 577 23.14 -21.79 -4.18
CA ARG A 577 23.27 -23.15 -3.64
C ARG A 577 21.90 -23.75 -3.36
N PHE A 578 21.77 -25.08 -3.49
CA PHE A 578 20.53 -25.76 -3.10
C PHE A 578 20.40 -25.85 -1.58
N ASN A 579 21.52 -25.95 -0.88
CA ASN A 579 21.62 -25.81 0.57
C ASN A 579 22.78 -24.85 0.90
N GLY A 580 22.45 -23.69 1.48
CA GLY A 580 23.42 -22.69 1.87
C GLY A 580 22.82 -21.74 2.90
N ASP A 581 23.58 -20.71 3.28
CA ASP A 581 23.05 -19.64 4.11
C ASP A 581 22.30 -18.61 3.25
N SER A 582 21.43 -17.82 3.89
CA SER A 582 20.95 -16.55 3.31
C SER A 582 22.17 -15.72 2.87
N PRO A 583 22.30 -15.31 1.60
CA PRO A 583 21.21 -15.07 0.64
C PRO A 583 21.10 -16.07 -0.54
N VAL A 584 21.71 -17.26 -0.46
CA VAL A 584 21.84 -18.18 -1.61
C VAL A 584 21.11 -19.53 -1.44
N ASP A 585 20.25 -19.66 -0.44
CA ASP A 585 19.54 -20.90 -0.10
C ASP A 585 18.27 -21.14 -0.95
N PHE A 586 18.41 -21.86 -2.07
CA PHE A 586 17.28 -22.17 -2.93
C PHE A 586 16.33 -23.24 -2.34
N GLY A 587 16.86 -24.24 -1.62
CA GLY A 587 16.05 -25.28 -0.98
C GLY A 587 15.17 -24.71 0.13
N GLY A 588 15.72 -23.83 0.96
CA GLY A 588 14.96 -23.06 1.95
C GLY A 588 13.89 -22.19 1.30
N ALA A 589 14.23 -21.45 0.24
CA ALA A 589 13.28 -20.61 -0.48
C ALA A 589 12.09 -21.40 -1.07
N LEU A 590 12.33 -22.58 -1.67
CA LEU A 590 11.28 -23.45 -2.20
C LEU A 590 10.38 -24.07 -1.12
N THR A 591 10.89 -24.22 0.09
CA THR A 591 10.19 -24.88 1.21
C THR A 591 9.59 -23.91 2.23
N GLY A 592 9.46 -22.62 1.86
CA GLY A 592 8.79 -21.59 2.66
C GLY A 592 9.70 -20.84 3.62
N SER A 593 11.02 -20.96 3.47
CA SER A 593 12.03 -20.20 4.23
C SER A 593 11.98 -20.45 5.74
N ALA A 594 11.85 -21.71 6.17
CA ALA A 594 11.68 -22.09 7.59
C ALA A 594 12.72 -21.47 8.53
N ALA A 595 13.97 -21.35 8.10
CA ALA A 595 15.05 -20.75 8.88
C ALA A 595 14.80 -19.27 9.25
N LYS A 596 13.84 -18.59 8.62
CA LYS A 596 13.48 -17.19 8.91
C LYS A 596 12.21 -17.02 9.73
N PHE A 597 11.29 -17.98 9.67
CA PHE A 597 9.93 -17.83 10.20
C PHE A 597 9.57 -18.90 11.25
N ASN A 598 10.33 -20.00 11.33
CA ASN A 598 10.06 -21.16 12.18
C ASN A 598 11.04 -21.32 13.34
N GLU A 599 11.91 -20.33 13.61
CA GLU A 599 12.79 -20.39 14.79
C GLU A 599 11.95 -20.35 16.09
N SER A 600 12.47 -20.96 17.16
CA SER A 600 11.77 -21.37 18.40
C SER A 600 10.93 -20.32 19.14
N PHE A 601 10.94 -19.05 18.72
CA PHE A 601 10.22 -17.92 19.33
C PHE A 601 9.19 -17.25 18.39
N ASP A 602 9.19 -17.57 17.10
CA ASP A 602 8.37 -16.92 16.07
C ASP A 602 7.14 -17.77 15.66
N GLY A 603 7.36 -19.06 15.36
CA GLY A 603 6.28 -20.02 15.08
C GLY A 603 5.33 -19.59 13.95
N ARG A 604 5.79 -18.74 13.02
CA ARG A 604 5.08 -18.38 11.80
C ARG A 604 5.13 -19.55 10.83
N GLN A 605 4.04 -19.69 10.08
CA GLN A 605 3.84 -20.75 9.09
C GLN A 605 4.38 -20.37 7.70
N PRO A 606 4.57 -21.33 6.76
CA PRO A 606 5.14 -21.06 5.44
C PRO A 606 4.47 -19.91 4.70
N TYR A 607 3.14 -19.80 4.79
CA TYR A 607 2.37 -18.79 4.08
C TYR A 607 2.64 -17.34 4.53
N HIS A 608 3.30 -17.10 5.67
CA HIS A 608 3.75 -15.74 6.02
C HIS A 608 4.92 -15.26 5.15
N ASN A 609 5.62 -16.16 4.46
CA ASN A 609 6.64 -15.81 3.48
C ASN A 609 5.98 -15.48 2.13
N ILE A 610 5.99 -14.21 1.71
CA ILE A 610 5.48 -13.81 0.40
C ILE A 610 6.58 -13.97 -0.65
N ASN A 611 6.47 -15.03 -1.45
CA ASN A 611 7.37 -15.30 -2.56
C ASN A 611 7.08 -14.31 -3.69
N LYS A 612 8.04 -13.45 -4.01
CA LYS A 612 7.99 -12.56 -5.17
C LYS A 612 9.26 -12.63 -5.98
N ILE A 613 9.12 -12.54 -7.30
CA ILE A 613 10.27 -12.46 -8.24
C ILE A 613 10.42 -11.02 -8.72
N THR A 614 9.31 -10.33 -8.93
CA THR A 614 9.18 -8.97 -9.44
C THR A 614 8.14 -8.22 -8.59
N ALA A 615 8.25 -6.90 -8.58
CA ALA A 615 7.34 -5.96 -7.97
C ALA A 615 7.47 -4.62 -8.72
N HIS A 616 6.70 -3.62 -8.32
CA HIS A 616 6.82 -2.27 -8.88
C HIS A 616 8.25 -1.72 -8.74
N ASP A 617 8.94 -2.05 -7.64
CA ASP A 617 10.37 -1.79 -7.44
C ASP A 617 11.24 -2.71 -8.29
N GLY A 618 12.00 -2.11 -9.21
CA GLY A 618 12.93 -2.81 -10.09
C GLY A 618 12.30 -3.13 -11.45
N PHE A 619 12.81 -4.18 -12.09
CA PHE A 619 12.33 -4.59 -13.41
C PHE A 619 11.02 -5.39 -13.34
N THR A 620 10.20 -5.21 -14.38
CA THR A 620 9.21 -6.23 -14.81
C THR A 620 9.89 -7.55 -15.15
N MET A 621 9.16 -8.67 -15.18
CA MET A 621 9.78 -9.98 -15.40
C MET A 621 10.35 -10.11 -16.81
N TYR A 622 9.76 -9.44 -17.80
CA TYR A 622 10.29 -9.42 -19.16
C TYR A 622 11.58 -8.59 -19.24
N ASP A 623 11.64 -7.44 -18.57
CA ASP A 623 12.83 -6.59 -18.55
C ASP A 623 13.99 -7.22 -17.77
N LEU A 624 13.68 -7.97 -16.71
CA LEU A 624 14.67 -8.75 -15.96
C LEU A 624 15.49 -9.70 -16.87
N LEU A 625 14.87 -10.18 -17.96
CA LEU A 625 15.47 -11.09 -18.93
C LEU A 625 16.00 -10.38 -20.20
N SER A 626 15.86 -9.06 -20.28
CA SER A 626 16.15 -8.27 -21.49
C SER A 626 17.18 -7.17 -21.28
N TYR A 627 17.56 -6.87 -20.03
CA TYR A 627 18.51 -5.80 -19.70
C TYR A 627 19.53 -6.31 -18.67
N ASN A 628 20.77 -5.81 -18.73
CA ASN A 628 21.79 -6.04 -17.71
C ASN A 628 21.84 -4.93 -16.65
N GLN A 629 21.31 -3.75 -17.00
CA GLN A 629 21.40 -2.53 -16.22
C GLN A 629 20.15 -1.68 -16.50
N LYS A 630 19.74 -0.89 -15.51
CA LYS A 630 18.65 0.08 -15.65
C LYS A 630 18.89 1.09 -16.77
N ARG A 631 17.79 1.56 -17.35
CA ARG A 631 17.70 2.61 -18.38
C ARG A 631 16.70 3.67 -17.94
N ASN A 632 17.01 4.30 -16.82
CA ASN A 632 16.13 5.29 -16.20
C ASN A 632 16.34 6.72 -16.73
N GLY A 633 17.38 6.97 -17.53
CA GLY A 633 17.62 8.25 -18.20
C GLY A 633 16.56 8.58 -19.26
N ILE A 634 16.91 9.40 -20.26
CA ILE A 634 15.96 9.84 -21.30
C ILE A 634 15.29 8.64 -21.99
N GLY A 635 13.96 8.55 -21.90
CA GLY A 635 13.19 7.48 -22.52
C GLY A 635 11.67 7.67 -22.38
N PRO A 636 10.86 6.71 -22.88
CA PRO A 636 9.40 6.81 -22.87
C PRO A 636 8.77 6.98 -21.47
N LEU A 637 9.46 6.48 -20.44
CA LEU A 637 9.01 6.56 -19.04
C LEU A 637 9.73 7.64 -18.23
N ASN A 638 10.71 8.33 -18.82
CA ASN A 638 11.36 9.49 -18.23
C ASN A 638 11.76 10.49 -19.33
N PRO A 639 10.82 11.33 -19.79
CA PRO A 639 11.08 12.29 -20.86
C PRO A 639 12.01 13.44 -20.41
N LEU A 640 12.20 13.63 -19.10
CA LEU A 640 13.02 14.72 -18.54
C LEU A 640 14.51 14.38 -18.51
N GLY A 641 14.86 13.09 -18.49
CA GLY A 641 16.22 12.62 -18.74
C GLY A 641 17.15 12.50 -17.54
N THR A 642 16.72 12.92 -16.36
CA THR A 642 17.48 12.75 -15.11
C THR A 642 17.20 11.37 -14.54
N ASP A 643 18.22 10.51 -14.37
CA ASP A 643 18.05 9.19 -13.73
C ASP A 643 17.53 9.39 -12.30
N PRO A 644 16.28 9.01 -11.99
CA PRO A 644 15.84 8.94 -10.61
C PRO A 644 16.69 7.93 -9.83
N TYR A 645 17.39 8.42 -8.80
CA TYR A 645 18.15 7.56 -7.89
C TYR A 645 17.32 6.33 -7.50
N SER A 646 17.88 5.15 -7.76
CA SER A 646 17.34 3.86 -7.30
C SER A 646 18.25 3.40 -6.17
N GLY A 647 17.69 3.08 -5.00
CA GLY A 647 18.46 2.63 -3.82
C GLY A 647 19.07 1.24 -3.96
N ASP A 648 19.19 0.72 -5.17
CA ASP A 648 19.70 -0.61 -5.52
C ASP A 648 21.00 -0.53 -6.33
N ASP A 649 21.63 -1.68 -6.58
CA ASP A 649 22.84 -1.79 -7.41
C ASP A 649 22.59 -1.52 -8.91
N GLY A 650 21.37 -1.11 -9.29
CA GLY A 650 20.92 -0.88 -10.67
C GLY A 650 20.78 -2.14 -11.52
N SER A 651 21.41 -3.24 -11.13
CA SER A 651 21.43 -4.50 -11.89
C SER A 651 20.22 -5.37 -11.61
N ASN A 652 19.64 -5.31 -10.40
CA ASN A 652 18.48 -6.12 -10.01
C ASN A 652 18.68 -7.64 -10.14
N TYR A 653 19.92 -8.14 -10.24
CA TYR A 653 20.19 -9.52 -10.68
C TYR A 653 19.50 -9.84 -12.03
N SER A 654 19.42 -8.86 -12.93
CA SER A 654 18.93 -9.02 -14.30
C SER A 654 20.02 -9.52 -15.24
N ARG A 655 19.60 -10.05 -16.38
CA ARG A 655 20.51 -10.42 -17.47
C ARG A 655 19.84 -10.21 -18.81
N ASP A 656 20.56 -9.57 -19.72
CA ASP A 656 20.20 -9.54 -21.12
C ASP A 656 20.53 -10.90 -21.77
N TRP A 657 19.50 -11.68 -22.04
CA TRP A 657 19.61 -12.97 -22.74
C TRP A 657 19.69 -12.83 -24.27
N GLY A 658 19.89 -11.60 -24.77
CA GLY A 658 20.01 -11.27 -26.18
C GLY A 658 18.69 -11.36 -26.95
N PHE A 659 18.82 -11.46 -28.27
CA PHE A 659 17.68 -11.46 -29.20
C PHE A 659 16.94 -12.81 -29.29
N ASN A 660 17.33 -13.82 -28.52
CA ASN A 660 16.64 -15.12 -28.51
C ASN A 660 15.37 -15.06 -27.65
N GLU A 661 14.30 -14.59 -28.27
CA GLU A 661 12.98 -14.45 -27.65
C GLU A 661 12.40 -15.77 -27.14
N ASN A 662 12.70 -16.89 -27.80
CA ASN A 662 12.26 -18.22 -27.36
C ASN A 662 12.90 -18.59 -26.02
N LEU A 663 14.21 -18.32 -25.86
CA LEU A 663 14.94 -18.57 -24.63
C LEU A 663 14.45 -17.67 -23.50
N LYS A 664 14.18 -16.39 -23.79
CA LYS A 664 13.59 -15.46 -22.81
C LYS A 664 12.24 -15.96 -22.32
N ARG A 665 11.34 -16.39 -23.21
CA ARG A 665 10.04 -16.94 -22.81
C ARG A 665 10.15 -18.27 -22.06
N GLN A 666 11.12 -19.13 -22.37
CA GLN A 666 11.40 -20.32 -21.57
C GLN A 666 11.88 -19.97 -20.16
N ASN A 667 12.82 -19.04 -20.01
CA ASN A 667 13.27 -18.54 -18.71
C ASN A 667 12.11 -17.87 -17.93
N PHE A 668 11.23 -17.15 -18.61
CA PHE A 668 10.02 -16.58 -18.03
C PHE A 668 9.10 -17.68 -17.48
N ARG A 669 8.82 -18.73 -18.28
CA ARG A 669 8.04 -19.89 -17.82
C ARG A 669 8.69 -20.59 -16.63
N ASN A 670 10.02 -20.69 -16.59
CA ASN A 670 10.73 -21.22 -15.43
C ASN A 670 10.45 -20.40 -14.17
N LEU A 671 10.55 -19.07 -14.25
CA LEU A 671 10.28 -18.17 -13.12
C LEU A 671 8.82 -18.29 -12.63
N ILE A 672 7.84 -18.30 -13.54
CA ILE A 672 6.43 -18.52 -13.19
C ILE A 672 6.22 -19.90 -12.54
N THR A 673 6.90 -20.93 -13.06
CA THR A 673 6.80 -22.28 -12.50
C THR A 673 7.36 -22.33 -11.07
N LEU A 674 8.55 -21.77 -10.85
CA LEU A 674 9.18 -21.66 -9.53
C LEU A 674 8.26 -20.97 -8.52
N LEU A 675 7.70 -19.82 -8.91
CA LEU A 675 6.78 -19.05 -8.07
C LEU A 675 5.56 -19.86 -7.63
N MET A 676 4.98 -20.65 -8.55
CA MET A 676 3.72 -21.35 -8.30
C MET A 676 3.90 -22.67 -7.53
N VAL A 677 5.06 -23.33 -7.62
CA VAL A 677 5.33 -24.60 -6.91
C VAL A 677 6.02 -24.41 -5.55
N ALA A 678 6.60 -23.24 -5.28
CA ALA A 678 7.22 -22.96 -3.99
C ALA A 678 6.18 -22.90 -2.86
N ASN A 679 6.54 -23.44 -1.70
CA ASN A 679 5.81 -23.21 -0.45
C ASN A 679 5.99 -21.76 0.00
N GLY A 680 4.94 -21.19 0.59
CA GLY A 680 4.80 -19.75 0.81
C GLY A 680 3.62 -19.19 0.03
N THR A 681 3.47 -17.86 0.03
CA THR A 681 2.37 -17.16 -0.65
C THR A 681 2.90 -16.45 -1.88
N PRO A 682 2.53 -16.84 -3.11
CA PRO A 682 3.04 -16.20 -4.32
C PRO A 682 2.43 -14.82 -4.55
N MET A 683 3.26 -13.90 -5.06
CA MET A 683 2.86 -12.60 -5.55
C MET A 683 3.34 -12.41 -7.00
N LEU A 684 2.40 -12.04 -7.87
CA LEU A 684 2.67 -11.64 -9.25
C LEU A 684 2.64 -10.11 -9.35
N LEU A 685 3.60 -9.54 -10.07
CA LEU A 685 3.51 -8.16 -10.53
C LEU A 685 2.56 -8.12 -11.73
N GLY A 686 1.56 -7.25 -11.67
CA GLY A 686 0.55 -7.20 -12.71
C GLY A 686 1.12 -6.76 -14.07
N GLY A 687 0.68 -7.48 -15.10
CA GLY A 687 1.16 -7.36 -16.46
C GLY A 687 2.29 -8.33 -16.80
N ASP A 688 2.95 -8.95 -15.81
CA ASP A 688 3.95 -9.99 -16.08
C ASP A 688 3.32 -11.19 -16.82
N GLU A 689 2.06 -11.52 -16.53
CA GLU A 689 1.34 -12.56 -17.26
C GLU A 689 1.20 -12.26 -18.77
N TRP A 690 1.38 -11.00 -19.18
CA TRP A 690 1.40 -10.55 -20.58
C TRP A 690 2.79 -10.13 -21.07
N MET A 691 3.85 -10.41 -20.30
CA MET A 691 5.22 -9.95 -20.58
C MET A 691 5.31 -8.41 -20.67
N ARG A 692 4.65 -7.69 -19.74
CA ARG A 692 4.77 -6.23 -19.64
C ARG A 692 6.23 -5.81 -19.58
N THR A 693 6.56 -4.74 -20.32
CA THR A 693 7.87 -4.09 -20.31
C THR A 693 7.72 -2.64 -19.86
N GLN A 694 8.74 -2.14 -19.17
CA GLN A 694 8.98 -0.72 -18.88
C GLN A 694 10.23 -0.23 -19.63
N PHE A 695 10.60 -0.90 -20.73
CA PHE A 695 11.69 -0.54 -21.63
C PHE A 695 13.05 -0.44 -20.93
N GLY A 696 13.25 -1.25 -19.89
CA GLY A 696 14.46 -1.23 -19.08
C GLY A 696 14.49 -0.09 -18.05
N ASN A 697 13.40 0.66 -17.85
CA ASN A 697 13.27 1.51 -16.68
C ASN A 697 12.91 0.64 -15.47
N ASN A 698 13.71 0.68 -14.41
CA ASN A 698 13.52 -0.11 -13.19
C ASN A 698 12.97 0.73 -12.01
N ASN A 699 12.59 1.98 -12.27
CA ASN A 699 12.17 2.96 -11.26
C ASN A 699 11.13 3.94 -11.83
N ALA A 700 10.08 3.41 -12.46
CA ALA A 700 9.08 4.18 -13.20
C ALA A 700 8.03 4.84 -12.29
N TYR A 701 8.49 5.49 -11.21
CA TYR A 701 7.64 6.06 -10.15
C TYR A 701 7.13 7.46 -10.45
N SER A 702 7.83 8.21 -11.31
CA SER A 702 7.64 9.66 -11.47
C SER A 702 6.36 10.01 -12.24
N THR A 703 5.93 11.27 -12.17
CA THR A 703 4.82 11.79 -12.99
C THR A 703 5.09 11.64 -14.49
N GLY A 704 6.35 11.74 -14.92
CA GLY A 704 6.73 11.49 -16.31
C GLY A 704 6.45 10.06 -16.78
N SER A 705 6.34 9.11 -15.84
CA SER A 705 6.02 7.71 -16.09
C SER A 705 4.51 7.43 -16.11
N ASP A 706 3.65 8.41 -15.83
CA ASP A 706 2.18 8.28 -15.91
C ASP A 706 1.70 8.47 -17.35
N ASN A 707 1.97 7.47 -18.19
CA ASN A 707 1.66 7.53 -19.61
C ASN A 707 1.40 6.14 -20.21
N GLN A 708 0.96 6.10 -21.47
CA GLN A 708 0.58 4.88 -22.20
C GLN A 708 1.67 3.80 -22.32
N TYR A 709 2.94 4.14 -22.10
CA TYR A 709 4.04 3.18 -22.11
C TYR A 709 4.15 2.41 -20.78
N ASN A 710 3.64 2.97 -19.69
CA ASN A 710 3.60 2.34 -18.36
C ASN A 710 2.24 1.70 -18.07
N TRP A 711 1.17 2.25 -18.65
CA TRP A 711 -0.17 1.68 -18.53
C TRP A 711 -0.27 0.33 -19.23
N TYR A 712 -1.34 -0.41 -18.92
CA TYR A 712 -1.52 -1.76 -19.44
C TYR A 712 -1.96 -1.72 -20.90
N ARG A 713 -1.17 -2.31 -21.81
CA ARG A 713 -1.35 -2.19 -23.26
C ARG A 713 -2.23 -3.30 -23.82
N TRP A 714 -3.43 -3.46 -23.27
CA TRP A 714 -4.34 -4.57 -23.55
C TRP A 714 -4.54 -4.88 -25.04
N GLY A 715 -4.81 -3.86 -25.86
CA GLY A 715 -5.03 -4.10 -27.30
C GLY A 715 -3.80 -4.61 -28.05
N VAL A 716 -2.59 -4.32 -27.57
CA VAL A 716 -1.36 -4.88 -28.12
C VAL A 716 -1.22 -6.33 -27.66
N TRP A 717 -1.36 -6.57 -26.36
CA TRP A 717 -1.13 -7.87 -25.74
C TRP A 717 -2.13 -8.94 -26.19
N VAL A 718 -3.42 -8.61 -26.27
CA VAL A 718 -4.47 -9.53 -26.71
C VAL A 718 -4.27 -9.96 -28.16
N SER A 719 -3.70 -9.08 -29.00
CA SER A 719 -3.41 -9.38 -30.40
C SER A 719 -2.08 -10.10 -30.63
N ASP A 720 -1.20 -10.16 -29.61
CA ASP A 720 0.10 -10.81 -29.70
C ASP A 720 -0.01 -12.30 -29.30
N PRO A 721 0.20 -13.24 -30.23
CA PRO A 721 0.08 -14.67 -29.93
C PRO A 721 1.11 -15.16 -28.90
N TYR A 722 2.27 -14.52 -28.77
CA TYR A 722 3.27 -14.89 -27.77
C TYR A 722 2.88 -14.39 -26.37
N ALA A 723 2.38 -13.16 -26.27
CA ALA A 723 1.87 -12.61 -25.02
C ALA A 723 0.67 -13.42 -24.52
N TYR A 724 -0.28 -13.75 -25.41
CA TYR A 724 -1.43 -14.59 -25.06
C TYR A 724 -1.02 -15.98 -24.57
N ARG A 725 -0.01 -16.61 -25.19
CA ARG A 725 0.52 -17.90 -24.70
C ARG A 725 1.15 -17.81 -23.32
N MET A 726 1.84 -16.71 -23.01
CA MET A 726 2.38 -16.49 -21.66
C MET A 726 1.25 -16.31 -20.63
N TYR A 727 0.20 -15.60 -21.01
CA TYR A 727 -0.99 -15.42 -20.18
C TYR A 727 -1.67 -16.76 -19.89
N ASP A 728 -1.91 -17.58 -20.91
CA ASP A 728 -2.50 -18.91 -20.77
C ASP A 728 -1.62 -19.85 -19.92
N PHE A 729 -0.30 -19.83 -20.14
CA PHE A 729 0.64 -20.57 -19.30
C PHE A 729 0.55 -20.15 -17.82
N THR A 730 0.56 -18.84 -17.55
CA THR A 730 0.49 -18.29 -16.19
C THR A 730 -0.81 -18.67 -15.50
N ARG A 731 -1.95 -18.51 -16.19
CA ARG A 731 -3.27 -18.94 -15.73
C ARG A 731 -3.31 -20.44 -15.41
N LYS A 732 -2.75 -21.28 -16.27
CA LYS A 732 -2.66 -22.74 -16.06
C LYS A 732 -1.78 -23.11 -14.86
N MET A 733 -0.65 -22.42 -14.66
CA MET A 733 0.20 -22.64 -13.49
C MET A 733 -0.48 -22.21 -12.18
N ILE A 734 -1.21 -21.09 -12.18
CA ILE A 734 -2.05 -20.68 -11.05
C ILE A 734 -3.10 -21.77 -10.74
N ARG A 735 -3.76 -22.30 -11.76
CA ARG A 735 -4.72 -23.40 -11.59
C ARG A 735 -4.05 -24.65 -11.01
N PHE A 736 -2.91 -25.04 -11.56
CA PHE A 736 -2.15 -26.20 -11.09
C PHE A 736 -1.77 -26.06 -9.61
N ARG A 737 -1.37 -24.86 -9.16
CA ARG A 737 -1.15 -24.58 -7.74
C ARG A 737 -2.42 -24.79 -6.91
N LYS A 738 -3.55 -24.21 -7.33
CA LYS A 738 -4.84 -24.32 -6.62
C LYS A 738 -5.36 -25.75 -6.54
N ASP A 739 -5.10 -26.56 -7.56
CA ASP A 739 -5.43 -27.99 -7.55
C ASP A 739 -4.52 -28.83 -6.64
N ASN A 740 -3.35 -28.31 -6.28
CA ASN A 740 -2.32 -29.03 -5.53
C ASN A 740 -1.83 -28.24 -4.30
N LEU A 741 -2.72 -27.51 -3.63
CA LEU A 741 -2.40 -26.77 -2.40
C LEU A 741 -1.78 -27.66 -1.31
N TRP A 742 -2.13 -28.95 -1.28
CA TRP A 742 -1.57 -29.94 -0.36
C TRP A 742 -0.04 -30.08 -0.47
N ALA A 743 0.53 -29.80 -1.64
CA ALA A 743 1.96 -29.86 -1.91
C ALA A 743 2.63 -28.47 -1.84
N PHE A 744 2.01 -27.46 -2.47
CA PHE A 744 2.65 -26.16 -2.74
C PHE A 744 2.22 -25.03 -1.80
N ALA A 745 1.22 -25.28 -0.97
CA ALA A 745 0.65 -24.28 -0.07
C ALA A 745 0.37 -24.90 1.30
N LYS A 746 1.38 -25.55 1.89
CA LYS A 746 1.18 -26.21 3.18
C LYS A 746 0.95 -25.21 4.31
N THR A 747 0.13 -25.61 5.27
CA THR A 747 -0.11 -24.85 6.50
C THR A 747 1.03 -25.00 7.51
N THR A 748 1.87 -26.02 7.35
CA THR A 748 3.07 -26.30 8.15
C THR A 748 4.26 -26.53 7.23
N TYR A 749 5.48 -26.31 7.71
CA TYR A 749 6.67 -26.59 6.92
C TYR A 749 6.73 -28.04 6.46
N PRO A 750 7.07 -28.30 5.18
CA PRO A 750 7.15 -29.65 4.68
C PRO A 750 8.30 -30.40 5.37
N GLY A 751 7.97 -31.54 5.99
CA GLY A 751 8.95 -32.46 6.55
C GLY A 751 9.37 -33.55 5.58
N MET A 752 10.28 -34.43 6.02
CA MET A 752 10.74 -35.60 5.24
C MET A 752 9.61 -36.62 4.91
N ASN A 753 8.46 -36.52 5.57
CA ASN A 753 7.29 -37.33 5.27
C ASN A 753 6.42 -36.74 4.14
N ASP A 754 6.55 -35.43 3.87
CA ASP A 754 5.79 -34.72 2.85
C ASP A 754 6.51 -34.69 1.50
N LEU A 755 7.83 -34.61 1.54
CA LEU A 755 8.67 -34.53 0.35
C LEU A 755 9.99 -35.29 0.50
N SER A 756 10.62 -35.57 -0.64
CA SER A 756 11.96 -36.16 -0.72
C SER A 756 12.77 -35.45 -1.80
N TRP A 757 14.04 -35.18 -1.53
CA TRP A 757 14.97 -34.58 -2.49
C TRP A 757 15.81 -35.64 -3.18
N HIS A 758 15.96 -35.52 -4.50
CA HIS A 758 16.54 -36.53 -5.37
C HIS A 758 17.68 -35.90 -6.18
N ASP A 759 18.80 -36.61 -6.27
CA ASP A 759 19.81 -36.37 -7.31
C ASP A 759 19.28 -36.92 -8.63
N ILE A 760 19.59 -36.27 -9.75
CA ILE A 760 19.19 -36.72 -11.08
C ILE A 760 19.81 -38.05 -11.51
N GLY A 761 20.99 -38.39 -10.98
CA GLY A 761 21.68 -39.66 -11.24
C GLY A 761 21.24 -40.79 -10.31
N ALA A 762 20.65 -40.48 -9.16
CA ALA A 762 20.11 -41.49 -8.25
C ALA A 762 18.95 -42.21 -8.95
N SER A 763 18.89 -43.54 -8.85
CA SER A 763 17.76 -44.33 -9.36
C SER A 763 16.84 -44.64 -8.17
N PRO A 764 15.81 -43.83 -7.92
CA PRO A 764 14.98 -44.02 -6.74
C PRO A 764 14.03 -45.18 -7.02
N ASN A 765 14.00 -46.17 -6.13
CA ASN A 765 12.99 -47.24 -6.21
C ASN A 765 11.57 -46.64 -6.09
N ASN A 766 11.39 -45.52 -5.39
CA ASN A 766 10.13 -44.79 -5.22
C ASN A 766 10.38 -43.34 -4.72
N CYS A 767 9.33 -42.58 -4.42
CA CYS A 767 9.43 -41.24 -3.83
C CYS A 767 9.75 -41.24 -2.32
N ASP A 768 9.99 -42.38 -1.68
CA ASP A 768 10.05 -42.42 -0.20
C ASP A 768 11.40 -41.99 0.37
N ALA A 769 12.51 -42.28 -0.29
CA ALA A 769 13.85 -41.95 0.19
C ALA A 769 14.34 -40.60 -0.36
N SER A 770 14.86 -39.74 0.50
CA SER A 770 15.66 -38.59 0.07
C SER A 770 17.05 -39.10 -0.32
N LEU A 771 17.38 -39.02 -1.60
CA LEU A 771 18.62 -39.56 -2.19
C LEU A 771 19.59 -38.45 -2.64
N ALA A 772 19.27 -37.18 -2.39
CA ALA A 772 20.16 -36.07 -2.68
C ALA A 772 21.39 -36.08 -1.73
N GLY A 773 22.56 -36.42 -2.27
CA GLY A 773 23.84 -36.38 -1.57
C GLY A 773 24.42 -34.97 -1.41
N THR A 774 25.48 -34.81 -0.62
CA THR A 774 26.16 -33.52 -0.38
C THR A 774 26.61 -32.80 -1.66
N ALA A 775 26.98 -33.54 -2.71
CA ALA A 775 27.33 -33.00 -4.02
C ALA A 775 26.12 -32.39 -4.76
N ALA A 776 24.91 -32.93 -4.62
CA ALA A 776 23.70 -32.36 -5.21
C ALA A 776 23.24 -31.08 -4.48
N TRP A 777 23.49 -31.01 -3.17
CA TRP A 777 23.13 -29.86 -2.33
C TRP A 777 24.11 -28.69 -2.38
N GLY A 778 25.41 -28.98 -2.51
CA GLY A 778 26.51 -28.00 -2.50
C GLY A 778 27.31 -27.90 -3.80
N GLY A 779 27.00 -28.69 -4.82
CA GLY A 779 27.75 -28.75 -6.07
C GLY A 779 27.28 -27.75 -7.13
N THR A 780 28.13 -27.57 -8.15
CA THR A 780 27.94 -26.61 -9.25
C THR A 780 27.11 -27.15 -10.42
N ASP A 781 26.68 -28.41 -10.36
CA ASP A 781 26.00 -29.08 -11.49
C ASP A 781 24.52 -28.70 -11.61
N LYS A 782 23.97 -27.95 -10.64
CA LYS A 782 22.80 -27.07 -10.84
C LYS A 782 21.53 -27.78 -11.37
N VAL A 783 21.39 -29.07 -11.06
CA VAL A 783 20.20 -29.88 -11.33
C VAL A 783 19.78 -30.62 -10.06
N ILE A 784 18.48 -30.56 -9.73
CA ILE A 784 17.90 -31.27 -8.58
C ILE A 784 16.47 -31.71 -8.90
N ALA A 785 15.99 -32.73 -8.22
CA ALA A 785 14.58 -33.10 -8.26
C ALA A 785 13.95 -33.21 -6.86
N LEU A 786 12.64 -33.05 -6.83
CA LEU A 786 11.79 -33.06 -5.65
C LEU A 786 10.58 -33.95 -5.93
N CYS A 787 10.29 -34.90 -5.05
CA CYS A 787 9.02 -35.62 -5.08
C CYS A 787 8.16 -35.26 -3.87
N TYR A 788 6.92 -34.85 -4.12
CA TYR A 788 5.86 -34.75 -3.12
C TYR A 788 5.11 -36.08 -3.04
N LYS A 789 5.09 -36.67 -1.84
CA LYS A 789 4.56 -38.01 -1.57
C LYS A 789 3.40 -37.96 -0.58
N ASN A 790 2.76 -39.10 -0.36
CA ASN A 790 1.59 -39.24 0.53
C ASN A 790 0.45 -38.25 0.21
N PRO A 791 -0.01 -38.20 -1.06
CA PRO A 791 -1.08 -37.30 -1.45
C PRO A 791 -2.38 -37.61 -0.69
N PRO A 792 -3.21 -36.59 -0.38
CA PRO A 792 -4.57 -36.82 0.11
C PRO A 792 -5.40 -37.67 -0.86
N THR A 793 -6.48 -38.28 -0.36
CA THR A 793 -7.40 -39.08 -1.19
C THR A 793 -7.85 -38.32 -2.44
N GLY A 794 -7.69 -38.95 -3.61
CA GLY A 794 -8.04 -38.35 -4.91
C GLY A 794 -6.95 -37.45 -5.51
N LYS A 795 -5.77 -37.35 -4.90
CA LYS A 795 -4.56 -36.72 -5.46
C LYS A 795 -3.49 -37.79 -5.71
N THR A 796 -2.51 -37.47 -6.55
CA THR A 796 -1.39 -38.38 -6.87
C THR A 796 -0.05 -37.72 -6.56
N GLU A 797 1.00 -38.54 -6.45
CA GLU A 797 2.37 -38.04 -6.22
C GLU A 797 2.79 -37.08 -7.33
N ILE A 798 3.60 -36.08 -6.97
CA ILE A 798 4.12 -35.08 -7.91
C ILE A 798 5.64 -35.13 -7.89
N TYR A 799 6.25 -35.26 -9.05
CA TYR A 799 7.70 -35.20 -9.22
C TYR A 799 8.08 -33.97 -10.02
N ILE A 800 9.04 -33.18 -9.52
CA ILE A 800 9.51 -31.95 -10.13
C ILE A 800 11.01 -32.05 -10.32
N ALA A 801 11.49 -31.84 -11.54
CA ALA A 801 12.92 -31.78 -11.85
C ALA A 801 13.29 -30.40 -12.38
N PHE A 802 14.38 -29.84 -11.85
CA PHE A 802 14.88 -28.52 -12.17
C PHE A 802 16.27 -28.65 -12.82
N ASN A 803 16.40 -28.23 -14.08
CA ASN A 803 17.69 -28.05 -14.76
C ASN A 803 17.81 -26.57 -15.15
N LEU A 804 18.13 -25.69 -14.19
CA LEU A 804 17.96 -24.25 -14.37
C LEU A 804 19.28 -23.49 -14.63
N GLY A 805 20.41 -24.01 -14.13
CA GLY A 805 21.72 -23.36 -14.31
C GLY A 805 22.54 -23.88 -15.49
N GLY A 806 22.33 -25.12 -15.92
CA GLY A 806 23.19 -25.79 -16.91
C GLY A 806 22.91 -25.43 -18.37
N THR A 807 23.88 -25.69 -19.25
CA THR A 807 23.72 -25.73 -20.72
C THR A 807 23.61 -27.16 -21.25
N THR A 808 23.60 -28.15 -20.35
CA THR A 808 23.64 -29.57 -20.67
C THR A 808 22.27 -30.21 -20.48
N THR A 809 21.93 -31.16 -21.34
CA THR A 809 20.79 -32.05 -21.13
C THR A 809 21.18 -33.15 -20.15
N HIS A 810 20.37 -33.38 -19.12
CA HIS A 810 20.60 -34.44 -18.14
C HIS A 810 19.57 -35.55 -18.29
N ASN A 811 20.02 -36.79 -18.27
CA ASN A 811 19.11 -37.93 -18.18
C ASN A 811 18.76 -38.15 -16.71
N ILE A 812 17.49 -37.93 -16.37
CA ILE A 812 16.97 -38.11 -15.01
C ILE A 812 16.35 -39.50 -14.90
N ASN A 813 16.71 -40.24 -13.85
CA ASN A 813 16.04 -41.49 -13.50
C ASN A 813 14.77 -41.15 -12.71
N LEU A 814 13.61 -41.56 -13.23
CA LEU A 814 12.32 -41.33 -12.60
C LEU A 814 12.04 -42.39 -11.54
N PRO A 815 11.34 -42.04 -10.43
CA PRO A 815 10.84 -43.03 -9.49
C PRO A 815 9.94 -44.07 -10.17
N THR A 816 9.92 -45.30 -9.64
CA THR A 816 9.10 -46.39 -10.21
C THR A 816 7.62 -46.00 -10.36
N GLY A 817 7.09 -46.26 -11.55
CA GLY A 817 5.69 -46.01 -11.92
C GLY A 817 5.57 -45.38 -13.31
N THR A 818 4.33 -45.16 -13.72
CA THR A 818 4.01 -44.41 -14.94
C THR A 818 3.65 -42.98 -14.55
N TRP A 819 4.29 -42.03 -15.21
CA TRP A 819 4.15 -40.62 -14.90
C TRP A 819 3.60 -39.85 -16.10
N ASN A 820 2.63 -38.99 -15.85
CA ASN A 820 2.08 -38.06 -16.82
C ASN A 820 2.92 -36.77 -16.82
N VAL A 821 3.39 -36.33 -17.99
CA VAL A 821 3.99 -34.99 -18.12
C VAL A 821 2.91 -33.93 -17.98
N VAL A 822 3.01 -33.07 -16.97
CA VAL A 822 2.03 -32.00 -16.70
C VAL A 822 2.55 -30.65 -17.15
N VAL A 823 3.80 -30.35 -16.86
CA VAL A 823 4.47 -29.10 -17.26
C VAL A 823 5.87 -29.45 -17.76
N ASP A 824 6.24 -28.90 -18.90
CA ASP A 824 7.64 -28.80 -19.32
C ASP A 824 7.83 -27.41 -19.94
N THR A 825 8.73 -26.61 -19.39
CA THR A 825 8.88 -25.20 -19.74
C THR A 825 9.60 -24.95 -21.09
N GLN A 826 10.06 -26.01 -21.77
CA GLN A 826 10.80 -25.97 -23.03
C GLN A 826 10.03 -25.31 -24.20
N TYR A 827 10.74 -25.18 -25.33
CA TYR A 827 10.36 -24.44 -26.53
C TYR A 827 9.10 -24.91 -27.28
N TYR A 828 8.52 -26.08 -26.99
CA TYR A 828 7.40 -26.58 -27.80
C TYR A 828 6.11 -25.74 -27.65
N PHE A 829 6.04 -24.83 -26.67
CA PHE A 829 5.03 -23.77 -26.57
C PHE A 829 5.19 -22.62 -27.59
N GLU A 830 6.24 -22.61 -28.42
CA GLU A 830 6.59 -21.47 -29.30
C GLU A 830 6.22 -21.63 -30.78
N GLY A 831 5.74 -22.81 -31.22
CA GLY A 831 5.53 -23.13 -32.64
C GLY A 831 4.20 -22.60 -33.23
N PHE A 832 4.25 -22.06 -34.46
CA PHE A 832 3.09 -21.53 -35.22
C PHE A 832 2.06 -22.59 -35.66
N HIS A 833 2.30 -23.87 -35.37
CA HIS A 833 1.45 -25.02 -35.69
C HIS A 833 1.38 -26.06 -34.56
N ALA A 834 1.46 -25.63 -33.30
CA ALA A 834 1.07 -26.50 -32.21
C ALA A 834 -0.46 -26.49 -32.10
N ASN A 835 -1.13 -27.41 -32.81
CA ASN A 835 -2.30 -28.03 -32.19
C ASN A 835 -1.85 -28.44 -30.79
N LEU A 836 -2.31 -27.72 -29.76
CA LEU A 836 -2.16 -28.09 -28.37
C LEU A 836 -2.96 -29.38 -28.19
N SER A 837 -2.45 -30.52 -28.66
CA SER A 837 -3.00 -31.86 -28.48
C SER A 837 -2.14 -32.70 -27.55
N GLY A 838 -1.24 -32.08 -26.78
CA GLY A 838 -0.50 -32.71 -25.69
C GLY A 838 -0.22 -31.69 -24.61
N ASN A 839 -0.65 -32.02 -23.39
CA ASN A 839 -0.44 -31.28 -22.12
C ASN A 839 -1.31 -30.01 -21.94
N TYR A 840 -2.49 -30.25 -21.33
CA TYR A 840 -3.58 -29.31 -21.03
C TYR A 840 -4.08 -28.47 -22.24
N CYS A 841 -4.76 -29.14 -23.17
CA CYS A 841 -5.60 -28.48 -24.19
C CYS A 841 -6.74 -27.73 -23.46
N ALA A 842 -7.08 -26.45 -23.69
CA ALA A 842 -7.36 -25.76 -24.96
C ALA A 842 -8.38 -26.53 -25.81
N ASN A 843 -9.65 -26.53 -25.39
CA ASN A 843 -10.70 -26.39 -26.40
C ASN A 843 -10.68 -24.93 -26.83
N SER A 844 -10.25 -24.67 -28.07
CA SER A 844 -10.33 -23.35 -28.71
C SER A 844 -11.77 -22.85 -28.91
N SER A 845 -12.77 -23.64 -28.54
CA SER A 845 -14.19 -23.29 -28.53
C SER A 845 -14.75 -23.01 -27.12
N ASP A 846 -13.99 -23.22 -26.04
CA ASP A 846 -14.51 -23.07 -24.69
C ASP A 846 -14.34 -21.62 -24.18
N SER A 847 -15.26 -20.76 -24.63
CA SER A 847 -15.39 -19.38 -24.17
C SER A 847 -15.83 -19.25 -22.70
N THR A 848 -16.11 -20.36 -22.03
CA THR A 848 -16.62 -20.41 -20.66
C THR A 848 -15.96 -21.52 -19.87
N PHE A 849 -15.24 -21.17 -18.81
CA PHE A 849 -14.61 -22.09 -17.86
C PHE A 849 -15.53 -23.26 -17.45
N ASN A 850 -15.25 -24.49 -17.90
CA ASN A 850 -15.87 -25.72 -17.38
C ASN A 850 -14.89 -26.48 -16.45
N PRO A 851 -15.11 -26.46 -15.12
CA PRO A 851 -14.24 -27.14 -14.14
C PRO A 851 -14.26 -28.67 -14.23
N ALA A 852 -15.13 -29.26 -15.06
CA ALA A 852 -15.22 -30.70 -15.29
C ALA A 852 -14.53 -31.16 -16.60
N ALA A 853 -13.84 -30.28 -17.33
CA ALA A 853 -13.19 -30.64 -18.59
C ALA A 853 -12.05 -31.66 -18.39
N PRO A 854 -11.98 -32.75 -19.19
CA PRO A 854 -11.00 -33.82 -19.02
C PRO A 854 -9.56 -33.38 -19.33
N LYS A 855 -8.60 -33.92 -18.57
CA LYS A 855 -7.15 -33.76 -18.79
C LYS A 855 -6.76 -34.43 -20.12
N CYS A 856 -6.43 -33.66 -21.16
CA CYS A 856 -6.07 -34.25 -22.46
C CYS A 856 -4.66 -34.87 -22.46
N ASN A 857 -4.59 -36.13 -22.94
CA ASN A 857 -3.41 -36.89 -23.39
C ASN A 857 -2.07 -36.39 -22.86
N ALA A 858 -1.77 -36.70 -21.60
CA ALA A 858 -0.42 -36.55 -21.10
C ALA A 858 0.48 -37.59 -21.77
N SER A 859 1.57 -37.14 -22.38
CA SER A 859 2.65 -38.07 -22.73
C SER A 859 3.10 -38.76 -21.45
N THR A 860 3.05 -40.09 -21.46
CA THR A 860 3.44 -40.92 -20.32
C THR A 860 4.92 -41.24 -20.40
N VAL A 861 5.63 -41.12 -19.29
CA VAL A 861 7.07 -41.41 -19.20
C VAL A 861 7.32 -42.42 -18.08
N THR A 862 8.28 -43.31 -18.30
CA THR A 862 8.70 -44.38 -17.36
C THR A 862 10.21 -44.56 -17.45
N GLY A 863 10.87 -44.89 -16.34
CA GLY A 863 12.31 -45.16 -16.34
C GLY A 863 13.14 -43.89 -16.40
N THR A 864 13.47 -43.38 -17.59
CA THR A 864 14.34 -42.20 -17.75
C THR A 864 13.67 -41.10 -18.57
N TYR A 865 14.05 -39.85 -18.30
CA TYR A 865 13.65 -38.68 -19.08
C TYR A 865 14.88 -37.82 -19.42
N SER A 866 15.00 -37.36 -20.66
CA SER A 866 16.07 -36.44 -21.05
C SER A 866 15.63 -35.00 -20.78
N LEU A 867 16.03 -34.46 -19.63
CA LEU A 867 15.70 -33.10 -19.17
C LEU A 867 16.63 -32.08 -19.83
N PRO A 868 16.17 -31.27 -20.80
CA PRO A 868 17.05 -30.35 -21.49
C PRO A 868 17.43 -29.15 -20.61
N PRO A 869 18.48 -28.39 -20.97
CA PRO A 869 18.93 -27.25 -20.17
C PRO A 869 17.85 -26.19 -20.02
N ARG A 870 17.93 -25.46 -18.90
CA ARG A 870 17.04 -24.33 -18.55
C ARG A 870 15.57 -24.71 -18.53
N SER A 871 15.22 -25.85 -17.95
CA SER A 871 13.82 -26.24 -17.82
C SER A 871 13.42 -26.76 -16.46
N VAL A 872 12.11 -26.68 -16.25
CA VAL A 872 11.41 -27.32 -15.15
C VAL A 872 10.45 -28.34 -15.76
N LEU A 873 10.53 -29.57 -15.30
CA LEU A 873 9.61 -30.65 -15.63
C LEU A 873 8.76 -30.96 -14.39
N ILE A 874 7.45 -31.02 -14.56
CA ILE A 874 6.51 -31.47 -13.53
C ILE A 874 5.76 -32.69 -14.05
N LEU A 875 5.79 -33.75 -13.25
CA LEU A 875 5.11 -35.01 -13.51
C LEU A 875 4.07 -35.31 -12.42
N GLN A 876 2.97 -35.95 -12.81
CA GLN A 876 1.99 -36.51 -11.88
C GLN A 876 1.90 -38.02 -12.08
N LYS A 877 1.95 -38.79 -10.99
CA LYS A 877 1.80 -40.24 -11.07
C LYS A 877 0.41 -40.61 -11.57
N GLN A 878 0.33 -41.64 -12.41
CA GLN A 878 -0.93 -42.20 -12.90
C GLN A 878 -1.76 -42.85 -11.80
#